data_AF-A0A8H4L6C5-F1
#
_entry.id   AF-A0A8H4L6C5-F1
#
_cell.length_a   1.000
_cell.length_b   1.000
_cell.length_c   1.000
_cell.angle_alpha   90.00
_cell.angle_beta   90.00
_cell.angle_gamma   90.00
#
_symmetry.space_group_name_H-M   'P 1'
#
loop_
_entity.id
_entity.type
_entity.pdbx_description
1 polymer ?
#
loop_
_entity_poly.entity_id
_entity_poly.type
_entity_poly.pdbx_seq_one_letter_code
_entity_poly.pdbx_strand_id
1 'polypeptide(L)'
;MKRKLETFLKEQPLAPTYKPAALSPLHSHQSSRRVPKPAMANTTIQLTPREQQLRLLLLDVAKSIDRSGHAPEPIVLRWAGGWVRDKLLNIQSHDIDVAINAMTGVSFAQHMCDYCEQPDAMAKHDIGPADIGNLHNVARNPEKSKHLETAMVKMFDLDLDFVNLRKETYTEDSRNPQMEFGTAEEDASRRDATVNALFYNLHDDLVEDFTGGLSDMDSKIIKTPLPPFQTFIDDPLRVLRLVRFASRLQFTIDPETRKFMADSKVMEALRVKISRERVGVELEKMLKGAHPYQSLEFINELQLFSAIFTDPNQDSLPTPDTSRWSVAYSCLDQLLQDRSSSSIADRLVQTEDATYFAWNLAALCPWMTVGELPNPRKKPNAPPLIAVVAREGFKAPNKLSDVITASHRNRHEIMSLKRAVCNEELFIRERDRFGMAIRKWDAPAGSWRLQVLNALMVEVLETLPEWSRSNGSQKQREFLAGWTKFLDHLADLDIYEAPSLKRLLDGRQLAQALGTKPGKWTGQALELCIAWQLRHPGETDPTGAIEEDSVELTTRHLTFSPPRSTAETGLGECDLSAKCFERNLTYSQDLHDATLLTAAYLSIGDSHDFYGEQVEKLVRIVSTRVLSLKPSTGTFMRNAQLPVPSVACLSVLSSMCSVTLDKDTRLKLVTITDSRDPWTTSISATTASNLLSNQMANGALADFIAGPVLQESLRPVFAKPSSRITASGRPSQYAAAGDRSQQLPEAQPWKKEAPWAETAFRWAVDMSTSALIQEHWPLFTPVLLALVEDESIDVKSKGLEVLASFVGKCPGQVLLHTGIGRVFEDATLPMLLYLPSVTPEDQSTSILSPAYDVLINLAESYKDHQCLERRRLLDKLLREGIFAGHFHASQYTRIVQVLMRKTASLVEYLGIYSTKHLKNLLSMVSSVMTDPFVTSHPPTAIAATQALNAIITNSWPRIQEAEHTEQVIRILSLCWLNVLEETESSSSRIRKEDAKALAEELLHTSKILQALWAEGGSKRPTRLGDIRISTA
;
A
#
# COMPACT_ATOMS: atom_id res chain seq x y z
N MET A 1 -31.55 -10.09 -35.45
CA MET A 1 -30.16 -9.60 -35.39
C MET A 1 -29.14 -10.61 -35.93
N LYS A 2 -29.18 -11.89 -35.55
CA LYS A 2 -28.27 -12.93 -36.12
C LYS A 2 -28.39 -13.11 -37.65
N ARG A 3 -29.62 -13.14 -38.19
CA ARG A 3 -29.88 -13.19 -39.64
C ARG A 3 -29.52 -11.94 -40.44
N LYS A 4 -29.28 -10.79 -39.81
CA LYS A 4 -28.82 -9.56 -40.49
C LYS A 4 -27.29 -9.45 -40.53
N LEU A 5 -26.59 -10.20 -39.67
CA LEU A 5 -25.12 -10.26 -39.66
C LEU A 5 -24.59 -11.23 -40.72
N GLU A 6 -25.32 -12.32 -40.99
CA GLU A 6 -24.94 -13.33 -42.00
C GLU A 6 -25.12 -12.84 -43.45
N THR A 7 -26.01 -11.87 -43.69
CA THR A 7 -26.20 -11.25 -45.01
C THR A 7 -25.11 -10.22 -45.31
N PHE A 8 -24.56 -9.57 -44.29
CA PHE A 8 -23.51 -8.56 -44.45
C PHE A 8 -22.13 -9.15 -44.79
N LEU A 9 -21.87 -10.41 -44.40
CA LEU A 9 -20.62 -11.11 -44.69
C LEU A 9 -20.60 -11.82 -46.05
N LYS A 10 -21.69 -11.78 -46.83
CA LYS A 10 -21.83 -12.52 -48.10
C LYS A 10 -21.70 -11.69 -49.37
N GLU A 11 -21.56 -10.38 -49.27
CA GLU A 11 -21.47 -9.51 -50.44
C GLU A 11 -20.27 -8.58 -50.31
N GLN A 12 -19.15 -8.91 -50.96
CA GLN A 12 -18.34 -8.03 -51.82
C GLN A 12 -17.10 -8.78 -52.39
N PRO A 13 -16.59 -8.39 -53.57
CA PRO A 13 -16.12 -9.32 -54.60
C PRO A 13 -14.59 -9.56 -54.65
N LEU A 14 -14.23 -10.75 -55.14
CA LEU A 14 -12.89 -11.18 -55.55
C LEU A 14 -12.42 -10.49 -56.85
N ALA A 15 -11.15 -10.11 -56.89
CA ALA A 15 -10.36 -9.84 -58.10
C ALA A 15 -8.94 -10.44 -57.92
N PRO A 16 -8.20 -10.76 -59.00
CA PRO A 16 -8.20 -12.07 -59.62
C PRO A 16 -6.98 -12.93 -59.27
N THR A 17 -7.18 -14.23 -59.42
CA THR A 17 -6.23 -15.34 -59.27
C THR A 17 -5.14 -15.33 -60.35
N TYR A 18 -3.88 -15.49 -59.93
CA TYR A 18 -2.80 -15.96 -60.80
C TYR A 18 -2.53 -17.44 -60.51
N LYS A 19 -2.61 -18.27 -61.55
CA LYS A 19 -2.41 -19.72 -61.50
C LYS A 19 -0.93 -20.09 -61.26
N PRO A 20 -0.62 -21.12 -60.46
CA PRO A 20 0.71 -21.73 -60.43
C PRO A 20 0.85 -22.76 -61.57
N ALA A 21 1.96 -22.70 -62.29
CA ALA A 21 2.36 -23.72 -63.25
C ALA A 21 3.08 -24.86 -62.52
N ALA A 22 2.70 -26.08 -62.87
CA ALA A 22 3.20 -27.34 -62.32
C ALA A 22 4.62 -27.67 -62.80
N LEU A 23 5.40 -28.36 -61.95
CA LEU A 23 6.41 -29.34 -62.35
C LEU A 23 6.64 -30.36 -61.20
N SER A 24 6.79 -31.61 -61.61
CA SER A 24 6.69 -32.89 -60.88
C SER A 24 7.90 -33.21 -59.97
N PRO A 25 7.83 -34.28 -59.13
CA PRO A 25 8.66 -34.49 -57.95
C PRO A 25 9.92 -35.30 -58.26
N LEU A 26 11.04 -35.08 -57.55
CA LEU A 26 12.14 -36.06 -57.42
C LEU A 26 13.08 -35.71 -56.24
N HIS A 27 13.27 -36.72 -55.39
CA HIS A 27 14.39 -37.05 -54.51
C HIS A 27 14.90 -36.13 -53.39
N SER A 28 14.84 -36.74 -52.20
CA SER A 28 15.70 -36.57 -51.03
C SER A 28 17.19 -36.41 -51.37
N HIS A 29 17.76 -35.26 -50.99
CA HIS A 29 19.16 -35.16 -50.62
C HIS A 29 19.34 -34.17 -49.47
N GLN A 30 19.81 -34.68 -48.34
CA GLN A 30 20.44 -33.90 -47.28
C GLN A 30 21.58 -33.07 -47.90
N SER A 31 21.51 -31.75 -47.77
CA SER A 31 22.62 -30.85 -48.06
C SER A 31 22.81 -29.92 -46.87
N SER A 32 23.95 -30.08 -46.20
CA SER A 32 24.43 -29.22 -45.13
C SER A 32 24.61 -27.80 -45.66
N ARG A 33 23.67 -26.89 -45.37
CA ARG A 33 23.90 -25.46 -45.52
C ARG A 33 24.71 -24.97 -44.32
N ARG A 34 26.00 -24.71 -44.57
CA ARG A 34 26.88 -23.96 -43.67
C ARG A 34 26.22 -22.64 -43.30
N VAL A 35 26.08 -22.42 -41.99
CA VAL A 35 25.75 -21.14 -41.36
C VAL A 35 26.86 -20.14 -41.72
N PRO A 36 26.56 -18.89 -42.12
CA PRO A 36 27.58 -17.86 -42.30
C PRO A 36 28.19 -17.52 -40.93
N LYS A 37 29.51 -17.50 -40.83
CA LYS A 37 30.21 -17.08 -39.60
C LYS A 37 29.90 -15.60 -39.29
N PRO A 38 29.62 -15.23 -38.03
CA PRO A 38 29.51 -13.84 -37.62
C PRO A 38 30.84 -13.11 -37.83
N ALA A 39 30.77 -11.81 -38.11
CA ALA A 39 31.96 -10.96 -38.15
C ALA A 39 32.51 -10.86 -36.72
N MET A 40 33.45 -11.73 -36.36
CA MET A 40 34.23 -11.59 -35.12
C MET A 40 35.04 -10.31 -35.24
N ALA A 41 34.67 -9.28 -34.49
CA ALA A 41 35.50 -8.10 -34.35
C ALA A 41 36.77 -8.51 -33.60
N ASN A 42 37.95 -8.18 -34.12
CA ASN A 42 39.24 -8.41 -33.45
C ASN A 42 39.46 -7.46 -32.25
N THR A 43 38.39 -7.04 -31.59
CA THR A 43 38.42 -6.05 -30.51
C THR A 43 38.65 -6.77 -29.19
N THR A 44 39.75 -6.42 -28.52
CA THR A 44 40.14 -6.95 -27.21
C THR A 44 39.98 -5.87 -26.15
N ILE A 45 39.70 -6.26 -24.90
CA ILE A 45 39.58 -5.34 -23.76
C ILE A 45 40.76 -5.59 -22.82
N GLN A 46 41.43 -4.53 -22.37
CA GLN A 46 42.45 -4.66 -21.33
C GLN A 46 41.79 -4.83 -19.96
N LEU A 47 41.97 -6.00 -19.35
CA LEU A 47 41.48 -6.31 -18.01
C LEU A 47 42.42 -5.74 -16.95
N THR A 48 41.85 -5.23 -15.86
CA THR A 48 42.63 -4.91 -14.65
C THR A 48 43.18 -6.20 -14.03
N PRO A 49 44.22 -6.13 -13.16
CA PRO A 49 44.75 -7.32 -12.50
C PRO A 49 43.69 -8.14 -11.75
N ARG A 50 42.75 -7.47 -11.07
CA ARG A 50 41.63 -8.12 -10.36
C ARG A 50 40.61 -8.73 -11.31
N GLU A 51 40.28 -8.07 -12.41
CA GLU A 51 39.39 -8.64 -13.45
C GLU A 51 40.03 -9.84 -14.14
N GLN A 52 41.34 -9.81 -14.40
CA GLN A 52 42.08 -10.94 -14.94
C GLN A 52 42.09 -12.12 -13.95
N GLN A 53 42.28 -11.85 -12.66
CA GLN A 53 42.19 -12.85 -11.60
C GLN A 53 40.78 -13.48 -11.55
N LEU A 54 39.73 -12.66 -11.55
CA LEU A 54 38.35 -13.11 -11.59
C LEU A 54 38.04 -13.96 -12.82
N ARG A 55 38.46 -13.52 -14.01
CA ARG A 55 38.28 -14.27 -15.25
C ARG A 55 38.88 -15.67 -15.14
N LEU A 56 40.12 -15.78 -14.68
CA LEU A 56 40.81 -17.06 -14.55
C LEU A 56 40.07 -18.00 -13.57
N LEU A 57 39.57 -17.46 -12.46
CA LEU A 57 38.73 -18.21 -11.52
C LEU A 57 37.46 -18.74 -12.20
N LEU A 58 36.70 -17.86 -12.86
CA LEU A 58 35.44 -18.22 -13.54
C LEU A 58 35.65 -19.31 -14.61
N LEU A 59 36.74 -19.23 -15.38
CA LEU A 59 37.08 -20.25 -16.39
C LEU A 59 37.42 -21.60 -15.77
N ASP A 60 38.11 -21.63 -14.64
CA ASP A 60 38.47 -22.88 -13.98
C ASP A 60 37.27 -23.51 -13.27
N VAL A 61 36.35 -22.70 -12.74
CA VAL A 61 35.03 -23.15 -12.26
C VAL A 61 34.24 -23.78 -13.40
N ALA A 62 34.15 -23.12 -14.57
CA ALA A 62 33.47 -23.67 -15.74
C ALA A 62 34.07 -25.02 -16.17
N LYS A 63 35.40 -25.16 -16.22
CA LYS A 63 36.07 -26.43 -16.52
C LYS A 63 35.78 -27.52 -15.48
N SER A 64 35.71 -27.14 -14.20
CA SER A 64 35.37 -28.08 -13.12
C SER A 64 33.97 -28.65 -13.32
N ILE A 65 33.00 -27.77 -13.62
CA ILE A 65 31.62 -28.17 -13.89
C ILE A 65 31.54 -29.04 -15.15
N ASP A 66 32.19 -28.65 -16.25
CA ASP A 66 32.21 -29.44 -17.49
C ASP A 66 32.79 -30.85 -17.27
N ARG A 67 33.86 -30.98 -16.49
CA ARG A 67 34.45 -32.30 -16.15
C ARG A 67 33.54 -33.17 -15.31
N SER A 68 32.74 -32.55 -14.46
CA SER A 68 31.80 -33.26 -13.57
C SER A 68 30.50 -33.71 -14.27
N GLY A 69 30.24 -33.24 -15.50
CA GLY A 69 29.08 -33.64 -16.30
C GLY A 69 27.74 -33.05 -15.84
N HIS A 70 27.76 -31.98 -15.03
CA HIS A 70 26.56 -31.34 -14.50
C HIS A 70 25.86 -30.39 -15.49
N ALA A 71 26.49 -30.05 -16.62
CA ALA A 71 25.93 -29.17 -17.65
C ALA A 71 25.54 -29.97 -18.92
N PRO A 72 24.43 -29.62 -19.58
CA PRO A 72 23.95 -30.31 -20.80
C PRO A 72 24.84 -30.07 -22.03
N GLU A 73 25.60 -28.97 -22.04
CA GLU A 73 26.58 -28.61 -23.06
C GLU A 73 27.75 -27.86 -22.40
N PRO A 74 28.91 -27.72 -23.07
CA PRO A 74 30.06 -27.03 -22.49
C PRO A 74 29.74 -25.58 -22.08
N ILE A 75 30.19 -25.18 -20.90
CA ILE A 75 29.90 -23.84 -20.36
C ILE A 75 30.72 -22.78 -21.08
N VAL A 76 30.02 -21.83 -21.71
CA VAL A 76 30.58 -20.63 -22.30
C VAL A 76 30.17 -19.43 -21.46
N LEU A 77 31.17 -18.74 -20.90
CA LEU A 77 30.97 -17.58 -20.04
C LEU A 77 31.26 -16.29 -20.79
N ARG A 78 30.41 -15.30 -20.58
CA ARG A 78 30.55 -13.95 -21.13
C ARG A 78 30.35 -12.92 -20.05
N TRP A 79 31.09 -11.82 -20.12
CA TRP A 79 30.65 -10.58 -19.47
C TRP A 79 29.78 -9.80 -20.43
N ALA A 80 28.66 -9.27 -19.96
CA ALA A 80 27.61 -8.74 -20.84
C ALA A 80 27.31 -7.25 -20.59
N GLY A 81 26.85 -6.58 -21.65
CA GLY A 81 26.14 -5.31 -21.58
C GLY A 81 26.95 -4.14 -21.06
N GLY A 82 26.53 -3.58 -19.91
CA GLY A 82 27.00 -2.28 -19.42
C GLY A 82 28.50 -2.25 -19.17
N TRP A 83 29.05 -3.32 -18.59
CA TRP A 83 30.49 -3.43 -18.32
C TRP A 83 31.31 -3.38 -19.61
N VAL A 84 30.90 -4.13 -20.64
CA VAL A 84 31.62 -4.21 -21.94
C VAL A 84 31.63 -2.84 -22.60
N ARG A 85 30.48 -2.17 -22.65
CA ARG A 85 30.35 -0.80 -23.18
C ARG A 85 31.24 0.17 -22.42
N ASP A 86 31.15 0.18 -21.09
CA ASP A 86 31.85 1.16 -20.26
C ASP A 86 33.37 0.96 -20.39
N LYS A 87 33.86 -0.27 -20.45
CA LYS A 87 35.28 -0.57 -20.71
C LYS A 87 35.76 -0.07 -22.08
N LEU A 88 34.98 -0.28 -23.14
CA LEU A 88 35.31 0.22 -24.47
C LEU A 88 35.34 1.76 -24.53
N LEU A 89 34.56 2.42 -23.68
CA LEU A 89 34.53 3.88 -23.54
C LEU A 89 35.53 4.42 -22.49
N ASN A 90 36.40 3.58 -21.93
CA ASN A 90 37.33 3.92 -20.84
C ASN A 90 36.64 4.47 -19.58
N ILE A 91 35.44 3.98 -19.30
CA ILE A 91 34.67 4.25 -18.08
C ILE A 91 34.87 3.06 -17.13
N GLN A 92 35.16 3.34 -15.85
CA GLN A 92 35.28 2.28 -14.84
C GLN A 92 33.90 1.71 -14.50
N SER A 93 33.82 0.38 -14.38
CA SER A 93 32.61 -0.35 -13.98
C SER A 93 33.00 -1.44 -12.99
N HIS A 94 32.26 -1.53 -11.89
CA HIS A 94 32.45 -2.53 -10.83
C HIS A 94 31.35 -3.60 -10.83
N ASP A 95 30.21 -3.31 -11.47
CA ASP A 95 29.11 -4.25 -11.69
C ASP A 95 29.38 -5.06 -12.97
N ILE A 96 29.38 -6.40 -12.85
CA ILE A 96 29.65 -7.34 -13.95
C ILE A 96 28.50 -8.34 -14.10
N ASP A 97 27.80 -8.27 -15.23
CA ASP A 97 26.82 -9.30 -15.62
C ASP A 97 27.55 -10.50 -16.24
N VAL A 98 27.55 -11.65 -15.58
CA VAL A 98 28.12 -12.91 -16.07
C VAL A 98 27.03 -13.74 -16.75
N ALA A 99 27.03 -13.74 -18.08
CA ALA A 99 26.08 -14.49 -18.90
C ALA A 99 26.55 -15.93 -19.17
N ILE A 100 25.66 -16.88 -18.90
CA ILE A 100 25.92 -18.33 -18.97
C ILE A 100 24.94 -18.98 -19.96
N ASN A 101 25.43 -19.89 -20.83
CA ASN A 101 24.63 -20.57 -21.85
C ASN A 101 23.84 -21.78 -21.32
N ALA A 102 24.49 -22.63 -20.52
CA ALA A 102 24.04 -24.01 -20.32
C ALA A 102 23.32 -24.29 -18.99
N MET A 103 23.32 -23.34 -18.05
CA MET A 103 22.78 -23.55 -16.70
C MET A 103 22.26 -22.25 -16.07
N THR A 104 21.61 -22.36 -14.90
CA THR A 104 21.10 -21.20 -14.18
C THR A 104 22.21 -20.46 -13.43
N GLY A 105 22.07 -19.14 -13.28
CA GLY A 105 23.02 -18.31 -12.56
C GLY A 105 23.20 -18.72 -11.10
N VAL A 106 22.12 -19.17 -10.43
CA VAL A 106 22.20 -19.72 -9.07
C VAL A 106 23.01 -21.01 -9.00
N SER A 107 22.78 -21.95 -9.93
CA SER A 107 23.54 -23.21 -9.95
C SER A 107 25.02 -22.96 -10.20
N PHE A 108 25.36 -22.05 -11.12
CA PHE A 108 26.75 -21.68 -11.37
C PHE A 108 27.38 -20.99 -10.15
N ALA A 109 26.68 -20.06 -9.50
CA ALA A 109 27.17 -19.38 -8.30
C ALA A 109 27.43 -20.35 -7.15
N GLN A 110 26.57 -21.35 -6.94
CA GLN A 110 26.80 -22.38 -5.93
C GLN A 110 28.07 -23.20 -6.23
N HIS A 111 28.22 -23.68 -7.47
CA HIS A 111 29.43 -24.40 -7.87
C HIS A 111 30.71 -23.55 -7.77
N MET A 112 30.60 -22.24 -8.02
CA MET A 112 31.71 -21.31 -7.80
C MET A 112 32.10 -21.26 -6.32
N CYS A 113 31.13 -21.14 -5.41
CA CYS A 113 31.39 -21.16 -3.96
C CYS A 113 32.03 -22.49 -3.52
N ASP A 114 31.47 -23.63 -3.95
CA ASP A 114 32.00 -24.96 -3.62
C ASP A 114 33.43 -25.14 -4.14
N TYR A 115 33.75 -24.59 -5.32
CA TYR A 115 35.10 -24.59 -5.87
C TYR A 115 36.05 -23.71 -5.05
N CYS A 116 35.60 -22.52 -4.62
CA CYS A 116 36.38 -21.60 -3.81
C CYS A 116 36.67 -22.10 -2.39
N GLU A 117 35.90 -23.06 -1.85
CA GLU A 117 36.18 -23.71 -0.56
C GLU A 117 37.34 -24.72 -0.62
N GLN A 118 37.78 -25.12 -1.82
CA GLN A 118 38.85 -26.10 -1.98
C GLN A 118 40.22 -25.46 -1.69
N PRO A 119 41.06 -26.05 -0.82
CA PRO A 119 42.37 -25.47 -0.47
C PRO A 119 43.28 -25.21 -1.68
N ASP A 120 43.24 -26.09 -2.67
CA ASP A 120 44.02 -25.97 -3.91
C ASP A 120 43.53 -24.79 -4.78
N ALA A 121 42.22 -24.53 -4.80
CA ALA A 121 41.65 -23.42 -5.54
C ALA A 121 41.94 -22.06 -4.87
N MET A 122 41.87 -22.01 -3.53
CA MET A 122 42.23 -20.82 -2.76
C MET A 122 43.69 -20.42 -2.99
N ALA A 123 44.61 -21.39 -2.95
CA ALA A 123 46.02 -21.15 -3.19
C ALA A 123 46.31 -20.74 -4.65
N LYS A 124 45.64 -21.37 -5.62
CA LYS A 124 45.84 -21.11 -7.06
C LYS A 124 45.36 -19.72 -7.48
N HIS A 125 44.24 -19.26 -6.93
CA HIS A 125 43.65 -17.97 -7.30
C HIS A 125 43.91 -16.87 -6.28
N ASP A 126 44.80 -17.07 -5.30
CA ASP A 126 45.14 -16.10 -4.24
C ASP A 126 43.88 -15.52 -3.56
N ILE A 127 42.99 -16.42 -3.13
CA ILE A 127 41.71 -16.06 -2.51
C ILE A 127 41.92 -15.90 -1.00
N GLY A 128 41.81 -14.67 -0.50
CA GLY A 128 41.85 -14.35 0.92
C GLY A 128 40.48 -14.50 1.62
N PRO A 129 40.44 -14.51 2.96
CA PRO A 129 39.19 -14.62 3.72
C PRO A 129 38.22 -13.45 3.55
N ALA A 130 38.70 -12.30 3.04
CA ALA A 130 37.91 -11.10 2.79
C ALA A 130 37.46 -10.98 1.31
N ASP A 131 37.98 -11.80 0.41
CA ASP A 131 37.71 -11.70 -1.03
C ASP A 131 36.37 -12.33 -1.43
N ILE A 132 35.87 -13.26 -0.60
CA ILE A 132 34.55 -13.87 -0.76
C ILE A 132 33.57 -13.08 0.13
N GLY A 133 32.74 -12.23 -0.48
CA GLY A 133 31.62 -11.63 0.23
C GLY A 133 30.59 -12.69 0.61
N ASN A 134 29.80 -12.44 1.67
CA ASN A 134 28.66 -13.30 1.99
C ASN A 134 27.84 -13.55 0.72
N LEU A 135 27.56 -14.82 0.40
CA LEU A 135 26.51 -15.17 -0.55
C LEU A 135 25.22 -14.58 0.02
N HIS A 136 24.87 -13.36 -0.39
CA HIS A 136 23.54 -12.85 -0.16
C HIS A 136 22.64 -13.79 -0.95
N ASN A 137 22.09 -14.79 -0.25
CA ASN A 137 20.95 -15.56 -0.73
C ASN A 137 19.95 -14.51 -1.20
N VAL A 138 19.91 -14.29 -2.52
CA VAL A 138 18.99 -13.35 -3.12
C VAL A 138 17.63 -13.93 -2.80
N ALA A 139 16.96 -13.30 -1.84
CA ALA A 139 15.53 -13.42 -1.66
C ALA A 139 14.95 -13.32 -3.07
N ARG A 140 14.39 -14.43 -3.56
CA ARG A 140 13.66 -14.55 -4.83
C ARG A 140 13.10 -13.19 -5.18
N ASN A 141 13.66 -12.50 -6.17
CA ASN A 141 13.14 -11.21 -6.57
C ASN A 141 11.81 -11.49 -7.30
N PRO A 142 10.64 -11.37 -6.64
CA PRO A 142 9.40 -11.97 -7.15
C PRO A 142 8.91 -11.23 -8.41
N GLU A 143 9.41 -10.02 -8.64
CA GLU A 143 9.08 -9.18 -9.78
C GLU A 143 9.88 -9.51 -11.05
N LYS A 144 11.02 -10.22 -10.95
CA LYS A 144 11.94 -10.37 -12.10
C LYS A 144 12.02 -11.75 -12.75
N SER A 145 11.64 -12.84 -12.11
CA SER A 145 11.43 -14.10 -12.84
C SER A 145 10.74 -15.18 -12.01
N LYS A 146 9.63 -15.72 -12.54
CA LYS A 146 9.06 -16.99 -12.06
C LYS A 146 9.76 -18.22 -12.69
N HIS A 147 10.74 -18.01 -13.60
CA HIS A 147 11.28 -19.08 -14.46
C HIS A 147 12.80 -19.13 -14.65
N LEU A 148 13.59 -18.13 -14.22
CA LEU A 148 15.07 -18.15 -14.30
C LEU A 148 15.67 -17.55 -13.03
N GLU A 149 16.41 -18.36 -12.28
CA GLU A 149 17.07 -17.97 -11.04
C GLU A 149 18.40 -17.24 -11.36
N THR A 150 18.53 -15.99 -10.90
CA THR A 150 19.75 -15.17 -11.00
C THR A 150 20.42 -15.06 -9.64
N ALA A 151 21.74 -15.01 -9.59
CA ALA A 151 22.50 -14.86 -8.34
C ALA A 151 23.38 -13.60 -8.37
N MET A 152 23.51 -12.93 -7.22
CA MET A 152 24.44 -11.82 -7.04
C MET A 152 25.52 -12.24 -6.04
N VAL A 153 26.79 -12.10 -6.40
CA VAL A 153 27.94 -12.47 -5.56
C VAL A 153 28.97 -11.38 -5.61
N LYS A 154 29.51 -10.99 -4.46
CA LYS A 154 30.65 -10.08 -4.40
C LYS A 154 31.96 -10.87 -4.30
N MET A 155 32.86 -10.68 -5.27
CA MET A 155 34.15 -11.38 -5.35
C MET A 155 35.26 -10.41 -5.75
N PHE A 156 36.37 -10.38 -5.01
CA PHE A 156 37.51 -9.48 -5.27
C PHE A 156 37.11 -7.99 -5.37
N ASP A 157 36.20 -7.54 -4.51
CA ASP A 157 35.58 -6.20 -4.51
C ASP A 157 34.77 -5.85 -5.78
N LEU A 158 34.45 -6.85 -6.62
CA LEU A 158 33.59 -6.72 -7.80
C LEU A 158 32.22 -7.34 -7.52
N ASP A 159 31.16 -6.67 -7.97
CA ASP A 159 29.78 -7.13 -7.82
C ASP A 159 29.39 -7.93 -9.08
N LEU A 160 29.08 -9.22 -8.90
CA LEU A 160 28.83 -10.17 -9.99
C LEU A 160 27.36 -10.59 -10.04
N ASP A 161 26.72 -10.35 -11.17
CA ASP A 161 25.35 -10.79 -11.45
C ASP A 161 25.36 -11.96 -12.44
N PHE A 162 25.12 -13.18 -11.94
CA PHE A 162 25.03 -14.37 -12.78
C PHE A 162 23.65 -14.47 -13.44
N VAL A 163 23.66 -14.40 -14.77
CA VAL A 163 22.47 -14.36 -15.61
C VAL A 163 22.53 -15.42 -16.70
N ASN A 164 21.35 -15.89 -17.10
CA ASN A 164 21.20 -16.95 -18.08
C ASN A 164 20.94 -16.29 -19.43
N LEU A 165 21.55 -16.80 -20.51
CA LEU A 165 21.17 -16.40 -21.86
C LEU A 165 19.73 -16.83 -22.12
N ARG A 166 18.90 -15.88 -22.54
CA ARG A 166 17.46 -16.13 -22.66
C ARG A 166 16.85 -15.58 -23.93
N LYS A 167 15.86 -16.32 -24.42
CA LYS A 167 14.93 -15.90 -25.45
C LYS A 167 13.63 -15.44 -24.81
N GLU A 168 13.10 -14.30 -25.25
CA GLU A 168 11.86 -13.73 -24.74
C GLU A 168 10.79 -13.77 -25.84
N THR A 169 9.61 -14.28 -25.51
CA THR A 169 8.42 -14.22 -26.39
C THR A 169 7.33 -13.39 -25.71
N TYR A 170 6.89 -12.32 -26.37
CA TYR A 170 5.86 -11.41 -25.87
C TYR A 170 4.49 -11.80 -26.43
N THR A 171 3.44 -11.73 -25.61
CA THR A 171 2.04 -11.88 -26.07
C THR A 171 1.35 -10.51 -26.06
N GLU A 172 0.38 -10.29 -26.95
CA GLU A 172 -0.29 -8.98 -27.10
C GLU A 172 -0.90 -8.45 -25.79
N ASP A 173 -1.35 -9.36 -24.91
CA ASP A 173 -2.06 -9.05 -23.66
C ASP A 173 -1.17 -9.04 -22.40
N SER A 174 0.12 -9.42 -22.47
CA SER A 174 1.00 -9.53 -21.30
C SER A 174 2.28 -8.72 -21.45
N ARG A 175 2.59 -7.91 -20.42
CA ARG A 175 3.88 -7.22 -20.27
C ARG A 175 5.05 -8.18 -20.00
N ASN A 176 4.78 -9.31 -19.36
CA ASN A 176 5.83 -10.24 -18.96
C ASN A 176 6.03 -11.28 -20.08
N PRO A 177 7.22 -11.34 -20.69
CA PRO A 177 7.49 -12.32 -21.72
C PRO A 177 7.60 -13.72 -21.13
N GLN A 178 7.28 -14.73 -21.94
CA GLN A 178 7.70 -16.11 -21.68
C GLN A 178 9.20 -16.21 -21.97
N MET A 179 9.96 -16.79 -21.03
CA MET A 179 11.42 -16.86 -21.08
C MET A 179 11.86 -18.31 -21.25
N GLU A 180 12.75 -18.55 -22.23
CA GLU A 180 13.39 -19.85 -22.50
C GLU A 180 14.91 -19.67 -22.55
N PHE A 181 15.69 -20.75 -22.40
CA PHE A 181 17.12 -20.71 -22.68
C PHE A 181 17.35 -20.32 -24.14
N GLY A 182 18.22 -19.33 -24.37
CA GLY A 182 18.48 -18.77 -25.69
C GLY A 182 19.96 -18.69 -26.01
N THR A 183 20.26 -18.41 -27.27
CA THR A 183 21.63 -18.14 -27.74
C THR A 183 22.09 -16.73 -27.36
N ALA A 184 23.39 -16.45 -27.46
CA ALA A 184 23.94 -15.11 -27.22
C ALA A 184 23.35 -14.07 -28.19
N GLU A 185 23.10 -14.45 -29.44
CA GLU A 185 22.47 -13.59 -30.46
C GLU A 185 20.99 -13.27 -30.12
N GLU A 186 20.24 -14.28 -29.66
CA GLU A 186 18.85 -14.08 -29.21
C GLU A 186 18.80 -13.20 -27.95
N ASP A 187 19.75 -13.38 -27.02
CA ASP A 187 19.88 -12.52 -25.83
C ASP A 187 20.31 -11.09 -26.19
N ALA A 188 21.20 -10.92 -27.19
CA ALA A 188 21.61 -9.62 -27.70
C ALA A 188 20.40 -8.86 -28.29
N SER A 189 19.63 -9.55 -29.14
CA SER A 189 18.52 -8.97 -29.91
C SER A 189 17.39 -8.47 -29.02
N ARG A 190 17.15 -9.11 -27.87
CA ARG A 190 16.13 -8.67 -26.92
C ARG A 190 16.56 -7.48 -26.05
N ARG A 191 17.80 -6.99 -26.11
CA ARG A 191 18.26 -5.87 -25.25
C ARG A 191 17.73 -4.52 -25.74
N ASP A 192 17.92 -3.50 -24.90
CA ASP A 192 17.37 -2.17 -25.14
C ASP A 192 18.10 -1.39 -26.24
N ALA A 193 19.43 -1.41 -26.24
CA ALA A 193 20.27 -0.72 -27.20
C ALA A 193 21.39 -1.62 -27.73
N THR A 194 21.79 -1.42 -28.99
CA THR A 194 22.91 -2.13 -29.65
C THR A 194 24.21 -2.01 -28.86
N VAL A 195 24.52 -0.79 -28.38
CA VAL A 195 25.69 -0.52 -27.52
C VAL A 195 25.67 -1.24 -26.17
N ASN A 196 24.52 -1.75 -25.74
CA ASN A 196 24.35 -2.55 -24.51
C ASN A 196 24.15 -4.05 -24.79
N ALA A 197 24.21 -4.45 -26.05
CA ALA A 197 24.03 -5.82 -26.53
C ALA A 197 25.35 -6.51 -26.88
N LEU A 198 26.46 -5.95 -26.38
CA LEU A 198 27.81 -6.48 -26.54
C LEU A 198 28.13 -7.52 -25.47
N PHE A 199 28.93 -8.52 -25.86
CA PHE A 199 29.47 -9.52 -24.94
C PHE A 199 31.00 -9.54 -25.03
N TYR A 200 31.66 -9.83 -23.93
CA TYR A 200 33.07 -10.14 -23.87
C TYR A 200 33.22 -11.63 -23.50
N ASN A 201 33.69 -12.44 -24.45
CA ASN A 201 33.81 -13.88 -24.26
C ASN A 201 35.08 -14.18 -23.46
N LEU A 202 34.89 -14.80 -22.29
CA LEU A 202 35.99 -15.05 -21.35
C LEU A 202 36.97 -16.12 -21.87
N HIS A 203 36.56 -16.95 -22.82
CA HIS A 203 37.37 -18.07 -23.29
C HIS A 203 38.42 -17.67 -24.32
N ASP A 204 38.11 -16.71 -25.18
CA ASP A 204 38.98 -16.26 -26.29
C ASP A 204 39.42 -14.79 -26.21
N ASP A 205 38.97 -14.05 -25.18
CA ASP A 205 39.29 -12.63 -24.95
C ASP A 205 38.79 -11.68 -26.05
N LEU A 206 37.71 -12.05 -26.74
CA LEU A 206 37.14 -11.26 -27.82
C LEU A 206 35.80 -10.64 -27.44
N VAL A 207 35.56 -9.43 -27.98
CA VAL A 207 34.24 -8.81 -27.97
C VAL A 207 33.38 -9.40 -29.08
N GLU A 208 32.23 -9.95 -28.71
CA GLU A 208 31.20 -10.43 -29.62
C GLU A 208 30.12 -9.36 -29.80
N ASP A 209 29.86 -8.98 -31.06
CA ASP A 209 28.82 -8.04 -31.43
C ASP A 209 27.88 -8.67 -32.46
N PHE A 210 26.65 -8.95 -32.04
CA PHE A 210 25.61 -9.54 -32.88
C PHE A 210 24.65 -8.50 -33.48
N THR A 211 24.76 -7.23 -33.08
CA THR A 211 23.72 -6.21 -33.35
C THR A 211 24.27 -4.95 -34.01
N GLY A 212 25.59 -4.84 -34.18
CA GLY A 212 26.26 -3.65 -34.72
C GLY A 212 26.56 -2.58 -33.67
N GLY A 213 26.57 -2.94 -32.38
CA GLY A 213 26.80 -2.03 -31.26
C GLY A 213 28.17 -1.35 -31.28
N LEU A 214 29.22 -1.99 -31.82
CA LEU A 214 30.54 -1.37 -31.95
C LEU A 214 30.53 -0.20 -32.96
N SER A 215 29.91 -0.41 -34.12
CA SER A 215 29.78 0.62 -35.15
C SER A 215 28.91 1.80 -34.67
N ASP A 216 27.83 1.51 -33.95
CA ASP A 216 26.96 2.52 -33.38
C ASP A 216 27.68 3.32 -32.27
N MET A 217 28.53 2.65 -31.48
CA MET A 217 29.35 3.29 -30.44
C MET A 217 30.39 4.24 -31.05
N ASP A 218 31.11 3.82 -32.09
CA ASP A 218 32.05 4.67 -32.84
C ASP A 218 31.36 5.90 -33.44
N SER A 219 30.12 5.70 -33.91
CA SER A 219 29.29 6.77 -34.48
C SER A 219 28.58 7.62 -33.42
N LYS A 220 28.69 7.27 -32.13
CA LYS A 220 27.96 7.90 -31.01
C LYS A 220 26.45 7.92 -31.20
N ILE A 221 25.90 6.77 -31.61
CA ILE A 221 24.47 6.57 -31.88
C ILE A 221 23.88 5.58 -30.88
N ILE A 222 22.67 5.88 -30.41
CA ILE A 222 21.81 4.98 -29.64
C ILE A 222 20.73 4.44 -30.57
N LYS A 223 20.73 3.12 -30.75
CA LYS A 223 19.84 2.39 -31.66
C LYS A 223 19.32 1.10 -31.00
N THR A 224 18.11 0.67 -31.35
CA THR A 224 17.56 -0.61 -30.89
C THR A 224 18.10 -1.78 -31.73
N PRO A 225 18.36 -2.96 -31.15
CA PRO A 225 18.80 -4.14 -31.91
C PRO A 225 17.77 -4.65 -32.92
N LEU A 226 16.49 -4.64 -32.51
CA LEU A 226 15.35 -5.02 -33.34
C LEU A 226 14.62 -3.77 -33.86
N PRO A 227 13.67 -3.90 -34.82
CA PRO A 227 12.88 -2.77 -35.29
C PRO A 227 12.31 -1.94 -34.13
N PRO A 228 12.48 -0.60 -34.11
CA PRO A 228 12.17 0.22 -32.94
C PRO A 228 10.70 0.13 -32.51
N PHE A 229 9.77 0.10 -33.46
CA PHE A 229 8.34 -0.02 -33.17
C PHE A 229 8.02 -1.28 -32.35
N GLN A 230 8.50 -2.44 -32.80
CA GLN A 230 8.27 -3.71 -32.10
C GLN A 230 8.91 -3.68 -30.71
N THR A 231 10.17 -3.21 -30.64
CA THR A 231 10.94 -3.08 -29.40
C THR A 231 10.19 -2.26 -28.34
N PHE A 232 9.56 -1.15 -28.74
CA PHE A 232 8.83 -0.28 -27.84
C PHE A 232 7.42 -0.78 -27.51
N ILE A 233 6.77 -1.55 -28.38
CA ILE A 233 5.48 -2.16 -28.06
C ILE A 233 5.63 -3.33 -27.07
N ASP A 234 6.74 -4.07 -27.17
CA ASP A 234 7.09 -5.19 -26.29
C ASP A 234 7.49 -4.71 -24.89
N ASP A 235 8.40 -3.73 -24.80
CA ASP A 235 8.73 -3.05 -23.53
C ASP A 235 8.85 -1.53 -23.72
N PRO A 236 7.74 -0.79 -23.52
CA PRO A 236 7.73 0.66 -23.68
C PRO A 236 8.71 1.41 -22.76
N LEU A 237 9.17 0.83 -21.65
CA LEU A 237 10.15 1.48 -20.78
C LEU A 237 11.48 1.72 -21.49
N ARG A 238 11.77 0.94 -22.55
CA ARG A 238 12.99 1.13 -23.36
C ARG A 238 13.10 2.53 -23.95
N VAL A 239 11.97 3.22 -24.22
CA VAL A 239 11.97 4.62 -24.64
C VAL A 239 12.73 5.49 -23.62
N LEU A 240 12.36 5.39 -22.34
CA LEU A 240 13.01 6.16 -21.27
C LEU A 240 14.46 5.73 -21.05
N ARG A 241 14.76 4.42 -21.18
CA ARG A 241 16.12 3.91 -21.06
C ARG A 241 17.03 4.45 -22.16
N LEU A 242 16.57 4.52 -23.42
CA LEU A 242 17.33 5.10 -24.51
C LEU A 242 17.59 6.59 -24.30
N VAL A 243 16.61 7.36 -23.81
CA VAL A 243 16.83 8.77 -23.41
C VAL A 243 17.92 8.87 -22.34
N ARG A 244 17.87 8.00 -21.33
CA ARG A 244 18.90 7.95 -20.28
C ARG A 244 20.27 7.59 -20.84
N PHE A 245 20.39 6.63 -21.74
CA PHE A 245 21.69 6.26 -22.34
C PHE A 245 22.22 7.36 -23.24
N ALA A 246 21.37 7.96 -24.08
CA ALA A 246 21.74 9.07 -24.96
C ALA A 246 22.28 10.25 -24.15
N SER A 247 21.59 10.64 -23.06
CA SER A 247 22.06 11.72 -22.19
C SER A 247 23.30 11.34 -21.37
N ARG A 248 23.36 10.14 -20.77
CA ARG A 248 24.53 9.69 -19.99
C ARG A 248 25.80 9.62 -20.83
N LEU A 249 25.72 9.11 -22.05
CA LEU A 249 26.87 8.89 -22.93
C LEU A 249 27.12 10.08 -23.87
N GLN A 250 26.24 11.09 -23.86
CA GLN A 250 26.23 12.20 -24.82
C GLN A 250 26.16 11.73 -26.28
N PHE A 251 25.39 10.68 -26.53
CA PHE A 251 25.15 10.11 -27.86
C PHE A 251 23.86 10.67 -28.45
N THR A 252 23.71 10.55 -29.76
CA THR A 252 22.48 10.91 -30.47
C THR A 252 21.59 9.69 -30.66
N ILE A 253 20.26 9.88 -30.67
CA ILE A 253 19.31 8.80 -30.95
C ILE A 253 19.14 8.69 -32.46
N ASP A 254 19.27 7.47 -32.99
CA ASP A 254 19.06 7.15 -34.40
C ASP A 254 17.72 7.72 -34.94
N PRO A 255 17.67 8.29 -36.16
CA PRO A 255 16.47 8.95 -36.68
C PRO A 255 15.23 8.07 -36.76
N GLU A 256 15.37 6.79 -37.12
CA GLU A 256 14.25 5.85 -37.18
C GLU A 256 13.75 5.51 -35.77
N THR A 257 14.69 5.24 -34.86
CA THR A 257 14.40 5.02 -33.44
C THR A 257 13.65 6.21 -32.84
N ARG A 258 14.15 7.43 -33.07
CA ARG A 258 13.55 8.70 -32.62
C ARG A 258 12.11 8.86 -33.14
N LYS A 259 11.86 8.54 -34.41
CA LYS A 259 10.53 8.63 -35.02
C LYS A 259 9.50 7.76 -34.28
N PHE A 260 9.86 6.51 -33.96
CA PHE A 260 8.94 5.59 -33.29
C PHE A 260 8.80 5.84 -31.79
N MET A 261 9.79 6.46 -31.14
CA MET A 261 9.64 6.91 -29.74
C MET A 261 8.50 7.94 -29.59
N ALA A 262 8.28 8.78 -30.60
CA ALA A 262 7.21 9.78 -30.63
C ALA A 262 5.89 9.25 -31.23
N ASP A 263 5.80 7.95 -31.57
CA ASP A 263 4.58 7.36 -32.11
C ASP A 263 3.47 7.30 -31.04
N SER A 264 2.24 7.63 -31.42
CA SER A 264 1.12 7.72 -30.47
C SER A 264 0.78 6.37 -29.82
N LYS A 265 0.98 5.25 -30.50
CA LYS A 265 0.76 3.91 -29.91
C LYS A 265 1.84 3.55 -28.91
N VAL A 266 3.09 3.95 -29.18
CA VAL A 266 4.21 3.75 -28.24
C VAL A 266 4.01 4.61 -27.00
N MET A 267 3.59 5.86 -27.16
CA MET A 267 3.26 6.77 -26.07
C MET A 267 2.11 6.25 -25.20
N GLU A 268 1.05 5.75 -25.83
CA GLU A 268 -0.07 5.12 -25.12
C GLU A 268 0.39 3.86 -24.39
N ALA A 269 1.20 3.01 -25.02
CA ALA A 269 1.76 1.82 -24.39
C ALA A 269 2.67 2.17 -23.20
N LEU A 270 3.47 3.23 -23.31
CA LEU A 270 4.28 3.76 -22.20
C LEU A 270 3.39 4.27 -21.07
N ARG A 271 2.24 4.91 -21.35
CA ARG A 271 1.29 5.37 -20.33
C ARG A 271 0.59 4.21 -19.63
N VAL A 272 0.13 3.21 -20.38
CA VAL A 272 -0.77 2.15 -19.89
C VAL A 272 -0.04 0.90 -19.39
N LYS A 273 0.96 0.40 -20.13
CA LYS A 273 1.61 -0.88 -19.83
C LYS A 273 2.69 -0.77 -18.74
N ILE A 274 3.24 0.41 -18.50
CA ILE A 274 4.37 0.61 -17.60
C ILE A 274 3.90 1.19 -16.27
N SER A 275 4.30 0.54 -15.17
CA SER A 275 4.08 1.03 -13.82
C SER A 275 4.83 2.33 -13.56
N ARG A 276 4.23 3.22 -12.77
CA ARG A 276 4.73 4.58 -12.54
C ARG A 276 6.01 4.60 -11.70
N GLU A 277 6.19 3.59 -10.86
CA GLU A 277 7.41 3.34 -10.09
C GLU A 277 8.60 3.11 -11.03
N ARG A 278 8.42 2.34 -12.12
CA ARG A 278 9.49 2.08 -13.10
C ARG A 278 9.82 3.32 -13.93
N VAL A 279 8.84 4.17 -14.21
CA VAL A 279 9.07 5.49 -14.81
C VAL A 279 9.89 6.37 -13.86
N GLY A 280 9.51 6.42 -12.58
CA GLY A 280 10.22 7.13 -11.53
C GLY A 280 11.68 6.73 -11.40
N VAL A 281 11.99 5.44 -11.42
CA VAL A 281 13.38 4.93 -11.35
C VAL A 281 14.22 5.40 -12.54
N GLU A 282 13.69 5.36 -13.76
CA GLU A 282 14.45 5.82 -14.93
C GLU A 282 14.61 7.35 -14.92
N LEU A 283 13.58 8.10 -14.52
CA LEU A 283 13.65 9.55 -14.34
C LEU A 283 14.67 9.95 -13.27
N GLU A 284 14.67 9.27 -12.12
CA GLU A 284 15.63 9.51 -11.04
C GLU A 284 17.08 9.34 -11.54
N LYS A 285 17.35 8.25 -12.28
CA LYS A 285 18.67 8.00 -12.86
C LYS A 285 19.07 9.05 -13.91
N MET A 286 18.12 9.61 -14.65
CA MET A 286 18.37 10.72 -15.57
C MET A 286 18.73 12.01 -14.82
N LEU A 287 17.95 12.38 -13.80
CA LEU A 287 18.11 13.64 -13.09
C LEU A 287 19.23 13.65 -12.06
N LYS A 288 19.65 12.49 -11.54
CA LYS A 288 20.89 12.31 -10.76
C LYS A 288 22.12 12.07 -11.64
N GLY A 289 21.93 11.87 -12.95
CA GLY A 289 23.01 11.60 -13.90
C GLY A 289 23.89 12.81 -14.17
N ALA A 290 24.93 12.62 -14.99
CA ALA A 290 25.88 13.68 -15.34
C ALA A 290 25.29 14.79 -16.23
N HIS A 291 24.24 14.49 -17.01
CA HIS A 291 23.65 15.42 -17.99
C HIS A 291 22.11 15.54 -17.90
N PRO A 292 21.53 15.99 -16.76
CA PRO A 292 20.08 16.12 -16.59
C PRO A 292 19.43 17.09 -17.59
N TYR A 293 20.12 18.17 -17.97
CA TYR A 293 19.68 19.11 -19.01
C TYR A 293 19.34 18.36 -20.31
N GLN A 294 20.26 17.52 -20.78
CA GLN A 294 20.10 16.80 -22.03
C GLN A 294 18.98 15.75 -21.92
N SER A 295 18.79 15.14 -20.75
CA SER A 295 17.65 14.24 -20.52
C SER A 295 16.31 14.97 -20.66
N LEU A 296 16.15 16.16 -20.08
CA LEU A 296 14.93 16.96 -20.21
C LEU A 296 14.74 17.50 -21.64
N GLU A 297 15.84 17.87 -22.32
CA GLU A 297 15.83 18.27 -23.72
C GLU A 297 15.29 17.13 -24.62
N PHE A 298 15.79 15.90 -24.46
CA PHE A 298 15.26 14.75 -25.19
C PHE A 298 13.79 14.46 -24.86
N ILE A 299 13.39 14.54 -23.59
CA ILE A 299 11.98 14.36 -23.19
C ILE A 299 11.08 15.39 -23.88
N ASN A 300 11.54 16.64 -23.99
CA ASN A 300 10.83 17.72 -24.66
C ASN A 300 10.75 17.51 -26.18
N GLU A 301 11.88 17.23 -26.84
CA GLU A 301 11.94 16.99 -28.29
C GLU A 301 11.07 15.80 -28.72
N LEU A 302 11.06 14.73 -27.92
CA LEU A 302 10.30 13.51 -28.17
C LEU A 302 8.83 13.62 -27.72
N GLN A 303 8.42 14.78 -27.19
CA GLN A 303 7.06 15.04 -26.68
C GLN A 303 6.62 14.04 -25.58
N LEU A 304 7.59 13.53 -24.79
CA LEU A 304 7.35 12.54 -23.74
C LEU A 304 6.74 13.14 -22.46
N PHE A 305 6.60 14.47 -22.38
CA PHE A 305 6.13 15.17 -21.18
C PHE A 305 4.80 14.60 -20.66
N SER A 306 3.80 14.44 -21.54
CA SER A 306 2.48 13.94 -21.18
C SER A 306 2.44 12.44 -20.85
N ALA A 307 3.50 11.68 -21.15
CA ALA A 307 3.62 10.27 -20.77
C ALA A 307 4.31 10.07 -19.41
N ILE A 308 5.16 11.03 -19.00
CA ILE A 308 5.95 10.97 -17.76
C ILE A 308 5.31 11.82 -16.65
N PHE A 309 4.98 13.08 -16.95
CA PHE A 309 4.48 14.07 -15.99
C PHE A 309 2.96 14.21 -16.12
N THR A 310 2.22 13.11 -16.00
CA THR A 310 0.75 13.08 -15.98
C THR A 310 0.24 12.10 -14.94
N ASP A 311 -0.97 12.31 -14.40
CA ASP A 311 -1.66 11.25 -13.66
C ASP A 311 -2.35 10.31 -14.66
N PRO A 312 -1.92 9.05 -14.82
CA PRO A 312 -2.53 8.12 -15.77
C PRO A 312 -3.95 7.69 -15.35
N ASN A 313 -4.39 7.96 -14.11
CA ASN A 313 -5.69 7.56 -13.60
C ASN A 313 -6.78 8.62 -13.84
N GLN A 314 -6.43 9.79 -14.40
CA GLN A 314 -7.37 10.89 -14.61
C GLN A 314 -7.40 11.34 -16.08
N ASP A 315 -8.46 10.97 -16.79
CA ASP A 315 -8.64 11.30 -18.22
C ASP A 315 -8.96 12.78 -18.52
N SER A 316 -9.16 13.62 -17.49
CA SER A 316 -9.68 15.00 -17.63
C SER A 316 -8.80 16.09 -17.01
N LEU A 317 -7.49 15.83 -16.85
CA LEU A 317 -6.57 16.84 -16.36
C LEU A 317 -6.31 17.95 -17.39
N PRO A 318 -6.18 19.22 -16.95
CA PRO A 318 -5.70 20.29 -17.82
C PRO A 318 -4.29 19.95 -18.33
N THR A 319 -4.05 20.20 -19.62
CA THR A 319 -2.72 20.00 -20.21
C THR A 319 -1.87 21.25 -19.98
N PRO A 320 -0.70 21.16 -19.32
CA PRO A 320 0.20 22.30 -19.18
C PRO A 320 0.79 22.69 -20.53
N ASP A 321 1.02 23.99 -20.71
CA ASP A 321 1.74 24.50 -21.88
C ASP A 321 3.25 24.21 -21.73
N THR A 322 3.77 23.37 -22.62
CA THR A 322 5.17 22.95 -22.66
C THR A 322 5.99 23.71 -23.69
N SER A 323 5.39 24.64 -24.46
CA SER A 323 6.06 25.37 -25.56
C SER A 323 7.31 26.13 -25.10
N ARG A 324 7.31 26.64 -23.87
CA ARG A 324 8.40 27.40 -23.26
C ARG A 324 9.17 26.61 -22.20
N TRP A 325 8.91 25.31 -22.05
CA TRP A 325 9.50 24.50 -20.98
C TRP A 325 11.04 24.55 -20.97
N SER A 326 11.65 24.64 -22.15
CA SER A 326 13.10 24.78 -22.32
C SER A 326 13.70 25.99 -21.62
N VAL A 327 12.95 27.08 -21.47
CA VAL A 327 13.39 28.29 -20.76
C VAL A 327 13.72 27.96 -19.30
N ALA A 328 12.90 27.14 -18.64
CA ALA A 328 13.06 26.81 -17.22
C ALA A 328 14.31 25.94 -16.97
N TYR A 329 14.45 24.83 -17.69
CA TYR A 329 15.59 23.93 -17.47
C TYR A 329 16.91 24.47 -18.06
N SER A 330 16.87 25.33 -19.09
CA SER A 330 18.07 26.03 -19.58
C SER A 330 18.55 27.10 -18.60
N CYS A 331 17.61 27.80 -17.94
CA CYS A 331 17.94 28.73 -16.86
C CYS A 331 18.61 27.99 -15.71
N LEU A 332 18.03 26.88 -15.24
CA LEU A 332 18.63 26.08 -14.16
C LEU A 332 20.02 25.56 -14.54
N ASP A 333 20.21 25.04 -15.75
CA ASP A 333 21.51 24.57 -16.23
C ASP A 333 22.58 25.68 -16.17
N GLN A 334 22.25 26.88 -16.67
CA GLN A 334 23.17 28.01 -16.61
C GLN A 334 23.48 28.43 -15.16
N LEU A 335 22.48 28.44 -14.28
CA LEU A 335 22.68 28.77 -12.86
C LEU A 335 23.62 27.76 -12.18
N LEU A 336 23.45 26.46 -12.42
CA LEU A 336 24.28 25.41 -11.84
C LEU A 336 25.71 25.37 -12.40
N GLN A 337 25.94 25.90 -13.60
CA GLN A 337 27.26 26.04 -14.20
C GLN A 337 28.05 27.25 -13.66
N ASP A 338 27.38 28.22 -13.04
CA ASP A 338 28.02 29.38 -12.43
C ASP A 338 28.71 28.99 -11.10
N ARG A 339 30.04 28.82 -11.19
CA ARG A 339 30.93 28.44 -10.09
C ARG A 339 31.33 29.62 -9.18
N SER A 340 30.79 30.83 -9.38
CA SER A 340 31.13 31.97 -8.54
C SER A 340 30.61 31.78 -7.10
N SER A 341 31.43 32.13 -6.11
CA SER A 341 31.17 31.94 -4.66
C SER A 341 30.08 32.85 -4.08
N SER A 342 29.26 33.44 -4.94
CA SER A 342 28.12 34.29 -4.59
C SER A 342 26.97 34.12 -5.58
N SER A 343 27.02 33.09 -6.44
CA SER A 343 26.01 32.84 -7.45
C SER A 343 24.66 32.48 -6.81
N ILE A 344 23.58 32.60 -7.60
CA ILE A 344 22.25 32.20 -7.16
C ILE A 344 22.23 30.71 -6.79
N ALA A 345 22.93 29.86 -7.55
CA ALA A 345 22.99 28.42 -7.30
C ALA A 345 23.75 28.10 -6.01
N ASP A 346 24.89 28.76 -5.74
CA ASP A 346 25.67 28.56 -4.51
C ASP A 346 24.84 28.87 -3.25
N ARG A 347 23.98 29.89 -3.32
CA ARG A 347 23.10 30.30 -2.21
C ARG A 347 21.88 29.39 -2.02
N LEU A 348 21.36 28.79 -3.09
CA LEU A 348 20.06 28.08 -3.07
C LEU A 348 20.17 26.54 -3.20
N VAL A 349 21.23 26.03 -3.82
CA VAL A 349 21.44 24.60 -4.15
C VAL A 349 22.75 24.13 -3.53
N GLN A 350 22.69 23.82 -2.23
CA GLN A 350 23.89 23.57 -1.42
C GLN A 350 24.31 22.09 -1.33
N THR A 351 23.47 21.16 -1.79
CA THR A 351 23.71 19.71 -1.69
C THR A 351 23.39 19.00 -3.00
N GLU A 352 23.92 17.78 -3.17
CA GLU A 352 23.57 16.92 -4.31
C GLU A 352 22.07 16.58 -4.34
N ASP A 353 21.48 16.31 -3.18
CA ASP A 353 20.02 16.12 -3.03
C ASP A 353 19.24 17.36 -3.47
N ALA A 354 19.71 18.56 -3.12
CA ALA A 354 19.10 19.81 -3.55
C ALA A 354 19.19 20.00 -5.07
N THR A 355 20.30 19.56 -5.68
CA THR A 355 20.48 19.59 -7.14
C THR A 355 19.48 18.66 -7.82
N TYR A 356 19.30 17.44 -7.31
CA TYR A 356 18.28 16.51 -7.79
C TYR A 356 16.87 17.08 -7.67
N PHE A 357 16.53 17.72 -6.54
CA PHE A 357 15.23 18.36 -6.36
C PHE A 357 15.03 19.58 -7.27
N ALA A 358 16.07 20.38 -7.49
CA ALA A 358 16.03 21.50 -8.43
C ALA A 358 15.68 21.03 -9.85
N TRP A 359 16.30 19.94 -10.32
CA TRP A 359 15.98 19.36 -11.62
C TRP A 359 14.54 18.83 -11.71
N ASN A 360 14.02 18.23 -10.65
CA ASN A 360 12.61 17.81 -10.60
C ASN A 360 11.65 19.01 -10.64
N LEU A 361 11.98 20.09 -9.93
CA LEU A 361 11.20 21.33 -9.96
C LEU A 361 11.22 21.97 -11.36
N ALA A 362 12.37 21.98 -12.05
CA ALA A 362 12.47 22.40 -13.45
C ALA A 362 11.64 21.50 -14.38
N ALA A 363 11.68 20.19 -14.16
CA ALA A 363 10.92 19.23 -14.96
C ALA A 363 9.40 19.42 -14.83
N LEU A 364 8.92 19.71 -13.62
CA LEU A 364 7.50 19.94 -13.33
C LEU A 364 7.06 21.40 -13.49
N CYS A 365 7.96 22.32 -13.85
CA CYS A 365 7.68 23.74 -13.95
C CYS A 365 6.45 24.10 -14.82
N PRO A 366 6.17 23.41 -15.96
CA PRO A 366 4.95 23.66 -16.75
C PRO A 366 3.65 23.45 -15.96
N TRP A 367 3.62 22.53 -14.98
CA TRP A 367 2.46 22.32 -14.12
C TRP A 367 2.24 23.45 -13.11
N MET A 368 3.25 24.29 -12.84
CA MET A 368 3.13 25.44 -11.93
C MET A 368 2.37 26.62 -12.53
N THR A 369 2.22 26.67 -13.86
CA THR A 369 1.50 27.73 -14.58
C THR A 369 0.03 27.38 -14.82
N VAL A 370 -0.37 26.14 -14.58
CA VAL A 370 -1.75 25.68 -14.70
C VAL A 370 -2.57 26.25 -13.54
N GLY A 371 -3.55 27.09 -13.85
CA GLY A 371 -4.48 27.62 -12.85
C GLY A 371 -5.34 26.50 -12.25
N GLU A 372 -5.38 26.40 -10.92
CA GLU A 372 -6.31 25.50 -10.26
C GLU A 372 -7.74 26.06 -10.36
N LEU A 373 -8.66 25.30 -10.95
CA LEU A 373 -10.07 25.65 -10.91
C LEU A 373 -10.55 25.62 -9.44
N PRO A 374 -11.25 26.67 -8.97
CA PRO A 374 -11.76 26.70 -7.60
C PRO A 374 -12.74 25.55 -7.40
N ASN A 375 -12.33 24.56 -6.60
CA ASN A 375 -13.19 23.45 -6.22
C ASN A 375 -13.70 23.70 -4.79
N PRO A 376 -14.97 24.10 -4.60
CA PRO A 376 -15.54 24.38 -3.29
C PRO A 376 -15.63 23.16 -2.36
N ARG A 377 -15.30 21.95 -2.86
CA ARG A 377 -15.18 20.71 -2.08
C ARG A 377 -13.74 20.36 -1.70
N LYS A 378 -12.73 21.11 -2.19
CA LYS A 378 -11.32 20.85 -1.91
C LYS A 378 -11.01 21.30 -0.48
N LYS A 379 -10.45 20.38 0.30
CA LYS A 379 -10.15 20.61 1.71
C LYS A 379 -9.00 21.61 1.85
N PRO A 380 -8.93 22.39 2.93
CA PRO A 380 -7.96 23.48 3.10
C PRO A 380 -6.49 23.04 2.92
N ASN A 381 -6.18 21.76 3.21
CA ASN A 381 -4.84 21.21 3.17
C ASN A 381 -4.60 20.20 2.03
N ALA A 382 -5.52 20.07 1.08
CA ALA A 382 -5.34 19.14 -0.04
C ALA A 382 -4.05 19.45 -0.85
N PRO A 383 -3.36 18.43 -1.37
CA PRO A 383 -2.19 18.65 -2.21
C PRO A 383 -2.58 19.41 -3.50
N PRO A 384 -1.72 20.32 -3.98
CA PRO A 384 -1.93 21.00 -5.25
C PRO A 384 -1.81 20.01 -6.42
N LEU A 385 -2.39 20.35 -7.57
CA LEU A 385 -2.42 19.47 -8.75
C LEU A 385 -1.03 18.98 -9.15
N ILE A 386 -0.03 19.85 -9.14
CA ILE A 386 1.37 19.48 -9.44
C ILE A 386 1.92 18.40 -8.50
N ALA A 387 1.54 18.41 -7.22
CA ALA A 387 1.97 17.39 -6.27
C ALA A 387 1.24 16.06 -6.51
N VAL A 388 -0.02 16.10 -6.95
CA VAL A 388 -0.77 14.91 -7.38
C VAL A 388 -0.11 14.31 -8.62
N VAL A 389 0.19 15.12 -9.63
CA VAL A 389 0.87 14.67 -10.86
C VAL A 389 2.25 14.08 -10.55
N ALA A 390 3.01 14.65 -9.63
CA ALA A 390 4.30 14.09 -9.25
C ALA A 390 4.15 12.71 -8.56
N ARG A 391 3.18 12.59 -7.64
CA ARG A 391 2.90 11.34 -6.91
C ARG A 391 2.34 10.26 -7.81
N GLU A 392 1.44 10.58 -8.72
CA GLU A 392 0.81 9.57 -9.58
C GLU A 392 1.56 9.33 -10.88
N GLY A 393 2.23 10.33 -11.44
CA GLY A 393 2.90 10.22 -12.74
C GLY A 393 4.24 9.51 -12.72
N PHE A 394 5.01 9.66 -11.64
CA PHE A 394 6.31 8.97 -11.52
C PHE A 394 6.61 8.52 -10.08
N LYS A 395 5.60 8.49 -9.20
CA LYS A 395 5.73 8.02 -7.80
C LYS A 395 6.82 8.77 -7.04
N ALA A 396 6.76 10.10 -7.12
CA ALA A 396 7.69 10.99 -6.42
C ALA A 396 7.80 10.65 -4.92
N PRO A 397 9.02 10.60 -4.34
CA PRO A 397 9.20 10.39 -2.91
C PRO A 397 8.48 11.45 -2.07
N ASN A 398 8.10 11.10 -0.83
CA ASN A 398 7.37 12.00 0.08
C ASN A 398 8.09 13.34 0.26
N LYS A 399 9.41 13.31 0.53
CA LYS A 399 10.22 14.53 0.69
C LYS A 399 10.14 15.45 -0.53
N LEU A 400 10.25 14.90 -1.75
CA LEU A 400 10.12 15.67 -3.00
C LEU A 400 8.70 16.22 -3.16
N SER A 401 7.67 15.42 -2.86
CA SER A 401 6.27 15.85 -2.89
C SER A 401 5.98 17.01 -1.93
N ASP A 402 6.61 17.02 -0.77
CA ASP A 402 6.47 18.07 0.23
C ASP A 402 7.16 19.35 -0.23
N VAL A 403 8.36 19.26 -0.82
CA VAL A 403 9.04 20.40 -1.46
C VAL A 403 8.19 21.00 -2.58
N ILE A 404 7.62 20.17 -3.46
CA ILE A 404 6.74 20.61 -4.57
C ILE A 404 5.50 21.32 -4.01
N THR A 405 4.86 20.74 -3.00
CA THR A 405 3.67 21.30 -2.37
C THR A 405 3.95 22.64 -1.72
N ALA A 406 5.03 22.76 -0.95
CA ALA A 406 5.43 24.00 -0.29
C ALA A 406 5.82 25.06 -1.33
N SER A 407 6.55 24.68 -2.38
CA SER A 407 6.95 25.57 -3.47
C SER A 407 5.74 26.17 -4.18
N HIS A 408 4.67 25.39 -4.39
CA HIS A 408 3.43 25.89 -4.98
C HIS A 408 2.70 26.86 -4.04
N ARG A 409 2.53 26.50 -2.76
CA ARG A 409 1.76 27.30 -1.78
C ARG A 409 2.42 28.64 -1.45
N ASN A 410 3.75 28.66 -1.33
CA ASN A 410 4.49 29.84 -0.88
C ASN A 410 4.93 30.76 -2.04
N ARG A 411 4.80 30.32 -3.30
CA ARG A 411 5.24 31.06 -4.49
C ARG A 411 4.76 32.51 -4.51
N HIS A 412 3.47 32.75 -4.24
CA HIS A 412 2.92 34.11 -4.31
C HIS A 412 3.54 35.05 -3.26
N GLU A 413 3.81 34.55 -2.05
CA GLU A 413 4.43 35.34 -0.98
C GLU A 413 5.91 35.62 -1.29
N ILE A 414 6.66 34.63 -1.78
CA ILE A 414 8.05 34.79 -2.24
C ILE A 414 8.13 35.85 -3.33
N MET A 415 7.28 35.75 -4.36
CA MET A 415 7.22 36.71 -5.46
C MET A 415 6.85 38.12 -5.00
N SER A 416 5.94 38.23 -4.03
CA SER A 416 5.55 39.51 -3.43
C SER A 416 6.73 40.18 -2.72
N LEU A 417 7.45 39.44 -1.87
CA LEU A 417 8.63 39.97 -1.17
C LEU A 417 9.77 40.31 -2.14
N LYS A 418 10.00 39.49 -3.17
CA LYS A 418 10.99 39.80 -4.22
C LYS A 418 10.65 41.11 -4.94
N ARG A 419 9.38 41.34 -5.29
CA ARG A 419 8.94 42.60 -5.90
C ARG A 419 9.09 43.79 -4.95
N ALA A 420 8.73 43.64 -3.68
CA ALA A 420 8.88 44.69 -2.67
C ALA A 420 10.35 45.13 -2.51
N VAL A 421 11.30 44.18 -2.52
CA VAL A 421 12.75 44.47 -2.51
C VAL A 421 13.20 45.16 -3.79
N CYS A 422 12.71 44.71 -4.95
CA CYS A 422 13.04 45.37 -6.22
C CYS A 422 12.53 46.82 -6.26
N ASN A 423 11.34 47.07 -5.70
CA ASN A 423 10.65 48.36 -5.64
C ASN A 423 11.07 49.25 -4.47
N GLU A 424 11.94 48.78 -3.58
CA GLU A 424 12.45 49.53 -2.41
C GLU A 424 11.35 50.00 -1.44
N GLU A 425 10.38 49.12 -1.17
CA GLU A 425 9.29 49.41 -0.23
C GLU A 425 9.80 49.63 1.22
N LEU A 426 9.08 50.42 2.03
CA LEU A 426 9.57 50.85 3.35
C LEU A 426 9.81 49.71 4.34
N PHE A 427 8.98 48.66 4.28
CA PHE A 427 9.04 47.54 5.23
C PHE A 427 10.17 46.55 4.93
N ILE A 428 10.94 46.72 3.85
CA ILE A 428 11.99 45.75 3.50
C ILE A 428 13.08 45.64 4.58
N ARG A 429 13.20 46.64 5.46
CA ARG A 429 14.13 46.64 6.60
C ARG A 429 13.62 45.86 7.83
N GLU A 430 12.38 45.39 7.82
CA GLU A 430 11.79 44.58 8.89
C GLU A 430 12.37 43.16 8.86
N ARG A 431 13.43 42.93 9.65
CA ARG A 431 14.16 41.64 9.70
C ARG A 431 13.26 40.46 10.10
N ASP A 432 12.37 40.67 11.05
CA ASP A 432 11.39 39.70 11.51
C ASP A 432 10.38 39.32 10.44
N ARG A 433 9.93 40.26 9.61
CA ARG A 433 8.98 39.96 8.52
C ARG A 433 9.54 38.93 7.55
N PHE A 434 10.77 39.13 7.06
CA PHE A 434 11.41 38.19 6.15
C PHE A 434 11.86 36.92 6.87
N GLY A 435 12.41 37.03 8.08
CA GLY A 435 12.83 35.86 8.87
C GLY A 435 11.65 34.94 9.21
N MET A 436 10.51 35.49 9.62
CA MET A 436 9.29 34.71 9.88
C MET A 436 8.71 34.11 8.61
N ALA A 437 8.77 34.82 7.47
CA ALA A 437 8.36 34.27 6.17
C ALA A 437 9.23 33.07 5.78
N ILE A 438 10.56 33.18 5.89
CA ILE A 438 11.49 32.07 5.61
C ILE A 438 11.21 30.88 6.54
N ARG A 439 11.00 31.11 7.85
CA ARG A 439 10.65 30.06 8.81
C ARG A 439 9.34 29.35 8.44
N LYS A 440 8.34 30.12 8.01
CA LYS A 440 7.05 29.59 7.54
C LYS A 440 7.22 28.77 6.27
N TRP A 441 8.06 29.21 5.33
CA TRP A 441 8.36 28.46 4.11
C TRP A 441 9.10 27.17 4.41
N ASP A 442 10.01 27.19 5.39
CA ASP A 442 10.83 26.04 5.74
C ASP A 442 10.06 24.97 6.53
N ALA A 443 9.11 25.36 7.38
CA ALA A 443 8.39 24.46 8.30
C ALA A 443 7.81 23.17 7.68
N PRO A 444 7.22 23.17 6.46
CA PRO A 444 6.63 21.95 5.89
C PRO A 444 7.66 20.93 5.36
N ALA A 445 8.86 21.36 4.95
CA ALA A 445 9.75 20.52 4.15
C ALA A 445 11.27 20.77 4.32
N GLY A 446 11.69 21.69 5.20
CA GLY A 446 13.10 22.03 5.44
C GLY A 446 13.88 22.47 4.20
N SER A 447 13.21 23.18 3.28
CA SER A 447 13.70 23.42 1.92
C SER A 447 13.30 24.78 1.34
N TRP A 448 13.23 25.84 2.17
CA TRP A 448 12.81 27.17 1.70
C TRP A 448 13.62 27.67 0.49
N ARG A 449 14.93 27.35 0.43
CA ARG A 449 15.83 27.70 -0.68
C ARG A 449 15.36 27.16 -2.03
N LEU A 450 14.89 25.91 -2.05
CA LEU A 450 14.36 25.28 -3.26
C LEU A 450 13.01 25.88 -3.68
N GLN A 451 12.22 26.37 -2.72
CA GLN A 451 10.97 27.07 -3.02
C GLN A 451 11.23 28.43 -3.69
N VAL A 452 12.27 29.14 -3.25
CA VAL A 452 12.75 30.38 -3.88
C VAL A 452 13.27 30.09 -5.29
N LEU A 453 14.08 29.04 -5.47
CA LEU A 453 14.56 28.62 -6.78
C LEU A 453 13.40 28.27 -7.72
N ASN A 454 12.38 27.56 -7.23
CA ASN A 454 11.20 27.25 -8.04
C ASN A 454 10.42 28.50 -8.41
N ALA A 455 10.27 29.47 -7.51
CA ALA A 455 9.62 30.75 -7.83
C ALA A 455 10.37 31.49 -8.95
N LEU A 456 11.70 31.47 -8.94
CA LEU A 456 12.55 31.97 -10.02
C LEU A 456 12.29 31.23 -11.33
N MET A 457 12.27 29.90 -11.33
CA MET A 457 12.02 29.10 -12.53
C MET A 457 10.63 29.34 -13.13
N VAL A 458 9.61 29.55 -12.30
CA VAL A 458 8.28 29.87 -12.82
C VAL A 458 8.20 31.31 -13.32
N GLU A 459 8.86 32.27 -12.67
CA GLU A 459 8.91 33.66 -13.17
C GLU A 459 9.62 33.74 -14.52
N VAL A 460 10.72 33.00 -14.73
CA VAL A 460 11.41 32.99 -16.04
C VAL A 460 10.51 32.41 -17.14
N LEU A 461 9.78 31.34 -16.82
CA LEU A 461 8.83 30.70 -17.73
C LEU A 461 7.65 31.63 -18.08
N GLU A 462 7.23 32.51 -17.18
CA GLU A 462 6.16 33.48 -17.42
C GLU A 462 6.67 34.71 -18.19
N THR A 463 7.86 35.21 -17.87
CA THR A 463 8.34 36.53 -18.33
C THR A 463 9.21 36.52 -19.59
N LEU A 464 10.00 35.47 -19.83
CA LEU A 464 10.96 35.42 -20.95
C LEU A 464 10.54 34.43 -22.05
N PRO A 465 10.44 34.84 -23.33
CA PRO A 465 9.98 33.97 -24.40
C PRO A 465 10.98 32.85 -24.75
N GLU A 466 12.28 33.11 -24.54
CA GLU A 466 13.37 32.18 -24.85
C GLU A 466 14.53 32.36 -23.87
N TRP A 467 15.41 31.35 -23.79
CA TRP A 467 16.64 31.40 -22.99
C TRP A 467 17.86 31.08 -23.84
N SER A 468 18.73 32.07 -24.07
CA SER A 468 20.01 31.88 -24.74
C SER A 468 21.10 31.46 -23.76
N ARG A 469 21.83 30.37 -24.07
CA ARG A 469 22.94 29.85 -23.26
C ARG A 469 24.29 30.51 -23.57
N SER A 470 24.47 31.08 -24.77
CA SER A 470 25.77 31.57 -25.25
C SER A 470 25.96 33.08 -25.11
N ASN A 471 24.88 33.86 -25.17
CA ASN A 471 24.88 35.30 -24.95
C ASN A 471 23.56 35.72 -24.30
N GLY A 472 23.60 35.99 -23.00
CA GLY A 472 22.43 36.44 -22.25
C GLY A 472 21.86 37.72 -22.85
N SER A 473 20.58 37.71 -23.23
CA SER A 473 19.85 38.90 -23.64
C SER A 473 19.82 39.92 -22.51
N GLN A 474 19.62 41.20 -22.84
CA GLN A 474 19.46 42.25 -21.83
C GLN A 474 18.37 41.90 -20.82
N LYS A 475 17.25 41.33 -21.28
CA LYS A 475 16.14 40.89 -20.42
C LYS A 475 16.53 39.75 -19.48
N GLN A 476 17.37 38.80 -19.92
CA GLN A 476 17.90 37.74 -19.05
C GLN A 476 18.79 38.32 -17.94
N ARG A 477 19.65 39.30 -18.27
CA ARG A 477 20.49 39.97 -17.27
C ARG A 477 19.67 40.77 -16.26
N GLU A 478 18.66 41.51 -16.72
CA GLU A 478 17.76 42.27 -15.84
C GLU A 478 16.95 41.33 -14.92
N PHE A 479 16.46 40.21 -15.47
CA PHE A 479 15.76 39.17 -14.69
C PHE A 479 16.65 38.61 -13.57
N LEU A 480 17.86 38.16 -13.90
CA LEU A 480 18.80 37.61 -12.92
C LEU A 480 19.22 38.67 -11.89
N ALA A 481 19.47 39.91 -12.31
CA ALA A 481 19.83 41.01 -11.41
C ALA A 481 18.75 41.26 -10.35
N GLY A 482 17.46 41.15 -10.70
CA GLY A 482 16.36 41.28 -9.74
C GLY A 482 16.36 40.16 -8.68
N TRP A 483 16.69 38.93 -9.06
CA TRP A 483 16.83 37.81 -8.11
C TRP A 483 18.09 37.93 -7.26
N THR A 484 19.21 38.35 -7.85
CA THR A 484 20.44 38.66 -7.11
C THR A 484 20.18 39.74 -6.07
N LYS A 485 19.53 40.86 -6.43
CA LYS A 485 19.13 41.93 -5.49
C LYS A 485 18.30 41.39 -4.33
N PHE A 486 17.35 40.49 -4.61
CA PHE A 486 16.54 39.85 -3.56
C PHE A 486 17.38 38.98 -2.61
N LEU A 487 18.24 38.12 -3.14
CA LEU A 487 19.10 37.24 -2.33
C LEU A 487 20.18 38.02 -1.55
N ASP A 488 20.71 39.09 -2.12
CA ASP A 488 21.62 40.01 -1.42
C ASP A 488 20.91 40.67 -0.24
N HIS A 489 19.67 41.14 -0.44
CA HIS A 489 18.86 41.70 0.65
C HIS A 489 18.61 40.71 1.79
N LEU A 490 18.35 39.42 1.48
CA LEU A 490 18.22 38.39 2.52
C LEU A 490 19.54 38.13 3.27
N ALA A 491 20.68 38.28 2.60
CA ALA A 491 22.00 38.15 3.21
C ALA A 491 22.31 39.36 4.10
N ASP A 492 22.00 40.57 3.63
CA ASP A 492 22.19 41.82 4.38
C ASP A 492 21.35 41.85 5.68
N LEU A 493 20.19 41.22 5.68
CA LEU A 493 19.35 41.03 6.87
C LEU A 493 19.84 39.90 7.79
N ASP A 494 20.82 39.09 7.38
CA ASP A 494 21.31 37.92 8.12
C ASP A 494 20.20 36.93 8.53
N ILE A 495 19.40 36.47 7.57
CA ILE A 495 18.21 35.63 7.80
C ILE A 495 18.19 34.32 7.00
N TYR A 496 19.28 33.98 6.31
CA TYR A 496 19.40 32.69 5.61
C TYR A 496 19.19 31.49 6.53
N GLU A 497 19.67 31.61 7.77
CA GLU A 497 19.56 30.60 8.83
C GLU A 497 18.43 30.89 9.83
N ALA A 498 17.46 31.74 9.46
CA ALA A 498 16.29 32.02 10.29
C ALA A 498 15.54 30.75 10.74
N PRO A 499 15.40 29.65 9.94
CA PRO A 499 14.82 28.39 10.41
C PRO A 499 15.60 27.71 11.53
N SER A 500 16.92 27.83 11.51
CA SER A 500 17.85 27.24 12.48
C SER A 500 17.83 27.98 13.84
N LEU A 501 17.21 29.17 13.92
CA LEU A 501 17.08 29.94 15.15
C LEU A 501 16.27 29.16 16.20
N LYS A 502 16.92 28.89 17.35
CA LYS A 502 16.30 28.23 18.49
C LYS A 502 15.47 29.23 19.30
N ARG A 503 14.32 28.75 19.80
CA ARG A 503 13.49 29.50 20.74
C ARG A 503 14.25 29.71 22.05
N LEU A 504 14.25 30.93 22.58
CA LEU A 504 14.78 31.23 23.91
C LEU A 504 13.88 30.70 25.04
N LEU A 505 12.59 30.51 24.77
CA LEU A 505 11.59 30.03 25.71
C LEU A 505 10.84 28.81 25.17
N ASP A 506 10.52 27.89 26.06
CA ASP A 506 9.49 26.87 25.80
C ASP A 506 8.10 27.32 26.29
N GLY A 507 7.06 26.59 25.86
CA GLY A 507 5.68 26.94 26.20
C GLY A 507 5.34 26.83 27.70
N ARG A 508 6.14 26.11 28.50
CA ARG A 508 5.95 26.02 29.96
C ARG A 508 6.58 27.21 30.65
N GLN A 509 7.79 27.59 30.24
CA GLN A 509 8.51 28.76 30.73
C GLN A 509 7.74 30.05 30.44
N LEU A 510 7.19 30.19 29.22
CA LEU A 510 6.36 31.34 28.86
C LEU A 510 5.06 31.40 29.68
N ALA A 511 4.37 30.26 29.85
CA ALA A 511 3.15 30.20 30.66
C ALA A 511 3.43 30.51 32.15
N GLN A 512 4.56 30.05 32.67
CA GLN A 512 5.01 30.36 34.03
C GLN A 512 5.33 31.85 34.21
N ALA A 513 6.04 32.46 33.26
CA ALA A 513 6.38 33.88 33.28
C ALA A 513 5.13 34.79 33.20
N LEU A 514 4.12 34.35 32.43
CA LEU A 514 2.85 35.07 32.26
C LEU A 514 1.79 34.70 33.33
N GLY A 515 2.09 33.81 34.28
CA GLY A 515 1.17 33.41 35.35
C GLY A 515 -0.08 32.67 34.86
N THR A 516 -0.04 32.00 33.70
CA THR A 516 -1.19 31.35 33.06
C THR A 516 -0.94 29.86 32.79
N LYS A 517 -1.99 29.10 32.45
CA LYS A 517 -1.84 27.68 32.05
C LYS A 517 -1.60 27.58 30.54
N PRO A 518 -0.71 26.66 30.08
CA PRO A 518 -0.49 26.42 28.66
C PRO A 518 -1.81 26.09 27.93
N GLY A 519 -2.06 26.75 26.80
CA GLY A 519 -3.25 26.55 25.96
C GLY A 519 -3.02 26.85 24.48
N LYS A 520 -4.10 27.03 23.70
CA LYS A 520 -4.01 27.33 22.25
C LYS A 520 -3.26 28.63 21.92
N TRP A 521 -3.28 29.61 22.83
CA TRP A 521 -2.58 30.89 22.69
C TRP A 521 -1.05 30.75 22.74
N THR A 522 -0.54 29.71 23.44
CA THR A 522 0.91 29.50 23.63
C THR A 522 1.66 29.42 22.30
N GLY A 523 1.07 28.82 21.27
CA GLY A 523 1.70 28.72 19.95
C GLY A 523 1.89 30.08 19.27
N GLN A 524 0.90 30.96 19.38
CA GLN A 524 0.94 32.32 18.81
C GLN A 524 1.92 33.21 19.57
N ALA A 525 1.92 33.14 20.90
CA ALA A 525 2.88 33.87 21.74
C ALA A 525 4.33 33.40 21.47
N LEU A 526 4.54 32.09 21.32
CA LEU A 526 5.85 31.56 20.92
C LEU A 526 6.27 31.93 19.49
N GLU A 527 5.39 32.42 18.62
CA GLU A 527 5.75 32.99 17.30
C GLU A 527 6.14 34.47 17.43
N LEU A 528 5.44 35.23 18.28
CA LEU A 528 5.78 36.61 18.62
C LEU A 528 7.14 36.71 19.30
N CYS A 529 7.44 35.80 20.24
CA CYS A 529 8.78 35.65 20.82
C CYS A 529 9.87 35.49 19.74
N ILE A 530 9.64 34.69 18.69
CA ILE A 530 10.61 34.51 17.61
C ILE A 530 10.72 35.78 16.76
N ALA A 531 9.60 36.43 16.45
CA ALA A 531 9.61 37.70 15.73
C ALA A 531 10.44 38.75 16.51
N TRP A 532 10.29 38.81 17.84
CA TRP A 532 11.11 39.65 18.70
C TRP A 532 12.60 39.29 18.64
N GLN A 533 12.95 38.00 18.72
CA GLN A 533 14.33 37.52 18.59
C GLN A 533 14.94 37.91 17.23
N LEU A 534 14.14 37.89 16.17
CA LEU A 534 14.57 38.32 14.85
C LEU A 534 14.78 39.83 14.76
N ARG A 535 14.05 40.65 15.53
CA ARG A 535 14.32 42.10 15.62
C ARG A 535 15.55 42.44 16.46
N HIS A 536 15.94 41.56 17.40
CA HIS A 536 17.05 41.78 18.34
C HIS A 536 18.14 40.70 18.22
N PRO A 537 18.87 40.63 17.08
CA PRO A 537 19.94 39.66 16.88
C PRO A 537 21.11 39.94 17.84
N GLY A 538 21.24 39.12 18.89
CA GLY A 538 22.28 39.25 19.91
C GLY A 538 21.75 39.22 21.33
N GLU A 539 20.44 39.44 21.50
CA GLU A 539 19.82 39.40 22.82
C GLU A 539 19.52 37.94 23.22
N THR A 540 20.02 37.55 24.39
CA THR A 540 19.86 36.18 24.93
C THR A 540 18.91 36.12 26.10
N ASP A 541 18.50 37.27 26.65
CA ASP A 541 17.52 37.35 27.72
C ASP A 541 16.09 37.33 27.14
N PRO A 542 15.24 36.36 27.51
CA PRO A 542 13.86 36.31 27.05
C PRO A 542 12.95 37.39 27.66
N THR A 543 13.41 38.16 28.65
CA THR A 543 12.59 39.15 29.39
C THR A 543 11.90 40.15 28.47
N GLY A 544 12.62 40.71 27.48
CA GLY A 544 12.03 41.67 26.53
C GLY A 544 10.96 41.06 25.61
N ALA A 545 11.08 39.77 25.27
CA ALA A 545 10.05 39.06 24.50
C ALA A 545 8.78 38.80 25.34
N ILE A 546 8.94 38.49 26.63
CA ILE A 546 7.83 38.24 27.56
C ILE A 546 7.02 39.52 27.80
N GLU A 547 7.70 40.67 27.93
CA GLU A 547 7.04 41.97 28.09
C GLU A 547 6.20 42.33 26.86
N GLU A 548 6.73 42.12 25.66
CA GLU A 548 5.98 42.39 24.41
C GLU A 548 4.76 41.45 24.28
N ASP A 549 4.93 40.15 24.54
CA ASP A 549 3.84 39.16 24.54
C ASP A 549 2.75 39.53 25.55
N SER A 550 3.13 40.00 26.75
CA SER A 550 2.19 40.44 27.78
C SER A 550 1.35 41.63 27.31
N VAL A 551 1.97 42.61 26.66
CA VAL A 551 1.28 43.78 26.09
C VAL A 551 0.34 43.36 24.95
N GLU A 552 0.80 42.50 24.04
CA GLU A 552 0.02 42.12 22.86
C GLU A 552 -1.16 41.19 23.19
N LEU A 553 -1.00 40.27 24.16
CA LEU A 553 -2.08 39.44 24.70
C LEU A 553 -3.12 40.27 25.48
N THR A 554 -2.68 41.33 26.17
CA THR A 554 -3.60 42.24 26.88
C THR A 554 -4.41 43.09 25.90
N THR A 555 -3.82 43.47 24.78
CA THR A 555 -4.47 44.28 23.73
C THR A 555 -5.45 43.44 22.90
N ARG A 556 -5.23 42.12 22.76
CA ARG A 556 -6.11 41.16 22.07
C ARG A 556 -7.00 40.40 23.08
N HIS A 557 -8.04 41.03 23.63
CA HIS A 557 -8.98 40.49 24.64
C HIS A 557 -9.21 38.94 24.63
N LEU A 558 -8.56 38.23 25.56
CA LEU A 558 -8.94 36.88 26.02
C LEU A 558 -9.20 36.96 27.54
N THR A 559 -10.46 36.90 27.96
CA THR A 559 -10.90 37.05 29.35
C THR A 559 -10.53 35.83 30.22
N PHE A 560 -9.83 36.06 31.33
CA PHE A 560 -9.59 35.09 32.41
C PHE A 560 -10.37 35.53 33.66
N SER A 561 -11.16 34.62 34.26
CA SER A 561 -11.77 34.79 35.59
C SER A 561 -11.18 33.79 36.59
N PRO A 562 -10.90 34.16 37.85
CA PRO A 562 -10.29 33.27 38.86
C PRO A 562 -11.35 32.50 39.69
N PRO A 563 -10.98 31.37 40.35
CA PRO A 563 -11.91 30.60 41.17
C PRO A 563 -12.05 31.17 42.58
N ARG A 564 -13.28 31.15 43.14
CA ARG A 564 -13.58 31.47 44.54
C ARG A 564 -13.56 30.21 45.42
N SER A 565 -13.20 30.45 46.68
CA SER A 565 -12.90 29.55 47.78
C SER A 565 -14.12 28.86 48.43
N THR A 566 -13.81 27.72 49.05
CA THR A 566 -14.48 26.95 50.11
C THR A 566 -15.47 27.69 51.02
N ALA A 567 -16.66 27.09 51.26
CA ALA A 567 -17.40 27.19 52.52
C ALA A 567 -18.43 26.04 52.70
N GLU A 568 -18.25 25.31 53.79
CA GLU A 568 -19.25 24.83 54.77
C GLU A 568 -20.29 23.74 54.45
N THR A 569 -20.18 22.70 55.28
CA THR A 569 -21.06 21.57 55.58
C THR A 569 -22.39 21.97 56.21
N GLY A 570 -23.47 21.26 55.86
CA GLY A 570 -24.73 21.27 56.60
C GLY A 570 -25.68 20.16 56.15
N LEU A 571 -25.59 18.98 56.78
CA LEU A 571 -26.59 17.91 56.69
C LEU A 571 -27.59 18.11 57.82
N GLY A 572 -28.82 18.52 57.48
CA GLY A 572 -29.99 18.55 58.36
C GLY A 572 -31.05 17.57 57.89
N GLU A 573 -31.74 16.94 58.85
CA GLU A 573 -32.76 15.90 58.75
C GLU A 573 -33.70 16.01 57.54
N CYS A 574 -33.78 14.96 56.71
CA CYS A 574 -34.69 14.89 55.56
C CYS A 574 -36.04 14.25 55.95
N ASP A 575 -37.07 15.08 55.91
CA ASP A 575 -38.49 14.71 55.94
C ASP A 575 -38.86 13.90 54.68
N LEU A 576 -39.45 12.70 54.86
CA LEU A 576 -39.74 11.69 53.83
C LEU A 576 -41.15 11.81 53.22
N SER A 577 -41.73 13.02 53.18
CA SER A 577 -43.02 13.24 52.50
C SER A 577 -42.84 13.38 50.97
N ALA A 578 -43.80 12.88 50.18
CA ALA A 578 -43.71 12.82 48.71
C ALA A 578 -43.54 14.19 48.01
N LYS A 579 -43.96 15.29 48.65
CA LYS A 579 -43.70 16.67 48.19
C LYS A 579 -42.25 17.12 48.39
N CYS A 580 -41.58 16.60 49.44
CA CYS A 580 -40.16 16.84 49.68
C CYS A 580 -39.29 16.10 48.65
N PHE A 581 -39.72 14.90 48.26
CA PHE A 581 -39.09 14.06 47.23
C PHE A 581 -39.08 14.74 45.83
N GLU A 582 -40.22 15.29 45.38
CA GLU A 582 -40.29 16.05 44.11
C GLU A 582 -39.41 17.31 44.10
N ARG A 583 -39.36 18.04 45.22
CA ARG A 583 -38.57 19.27 45.34
C ARG A 583 -37.07 18.97 45.30
N ASN A 584 -36.62 17.91 45.96
CA ASN A 584 -35.21 17.51 45.98
C ASN A 584 -34.75 16.86 44.66
N LEU A 585 -35.62 16.13 43.95
CA LEU A 585 -35.30 15.59 42.61
C LEU A 585 -35.13 16.67 41.54
N THR A 586 -35.82 17.80 41.68
CA THR A 586 -35.73 18.91 40.72
C THR A 586 -34.48 19.77 40.97
N TYR A 587 -33.96 19.79 42.21
CA TYR A 587 -32.82 20.63 42.63
C TYR A 587 -31.48 19.90 42.72
N SER A 588 -31.44 18.57 42.87
CA SER A 588 -30.17 17.83 42.89
C SER A 588 -29.49 17.94 41.52
N GLN A 589 -28.21 18.30 41.46
CA GLN A 589 -27.41 18.34 40.23
C GLN A 589 -26.60 17.05 39.99
N ASP A 590 -26.54 16.13 40.96
CA ASP A 590 -25.71 14.93 40.91
C ASP A 590 -26.48 13.63 40.63
N LEU A 591 -25.88 12.74 39.82
CA LEU A 591 -26.46 11.44 39.40
C LEU A 591 -26.51 10.41 40.55
N HIS A 592 -25.67 10.59 41.56
CA HIS A 592 -25.62 9.75 42.77
C HIS A 592 -26.90 9.91 43.61
N ASP A 593 -27.34 11.15 43.85
CA ASP A 593 -28.54 11.47 44.62
C ASP A 593 -29.80 10.91 43.96
N ALA A 594 -29.92 11.05 42.62
CA ALA A 594 -31.07 10.54 41.87
C ALA A 594 -31.19 9.01 41.97
N THR A 595 -30.06 8.30 42.01
CA THR A 595 -30.01 6.84 42.17
C THR A 595 -30.38 6.44 43.61
N LEU A 596 -29.87 7.15 44.62
CA LEU A 596 -30.21 6.93 46.03
C LEU A 596 -31.70 7.20 46.33
N LEU A 597 -32.25 8.28 45.77
CA LEU A 597 -33.68 8.60 45.84
C LEU A 597 -34.53 7.48 45.21
N THR A 598 -34.10 6.92 44.07
CA THR A 598 -34.80 5.80 43.41
C THR A 598 -34.70 4.50 44.21
N ALA A 599 -33.57 4.21 44.85
CA ALA A 599 -33.41 3.07 45.74
C ALA A 599 -34.26 3.20 47.02
N ALA A 600 -34.36 4.42 47.57
CA ALA A 600 -35.25 4.73 48.68
C ALA A 600 -36.74 4.56 48.29
N TYR A 601 -37.12 5.01 47.09
CA TYR A 601 -38.46 4.79 46.50
C TYR A 601 -38.85 3.32 46.42
N LEU A 602 -37.92 2.43 46.03
CA LEU A 602 -38.16 0.98 45.94
C LEU A 602 -38.20 0.27 47.30
N SER A 603 -37.63 0.88 48.35
CA SER A 603 -37.57 0.32 49.70
C SER A 603 -38.83 0.60 50.53
N ILE A 604 -39.63 1.61 50.16
CA ILE A 604 -40.91 1.94 50.78
C ILE A 604 -42.00 1.14 50.04
N GLY A 605 -42.11 -0.14 50.36
CA GLY A 605 -42.97 -1.11 49.66
C GLY A 605 -44.49 -0.92 49.84
N ASP A 606 -45.00 0.29 50.05
CA ASP A 606 -46.44 0.55 50.18
C ASP A 606 -46.99 1.32 48.98
N SER A 607 -47.56 0.54 48.08
CA SER A 607 -48.46 0.95 47.00
C SER A 607 -49.69 1.66 47.56
N HIS A 608 -49.98 2.90 47.13
CA HIS A 608 -51.28 3.24 46.52
C HIS A 608 -51.47 4.68 46.01
N ASP A 609 -50.62 5.67 46.33
CA ASP A 609 -50.95 7.10 46.02
C ASP A 609 -50.09 7.79 44.95
N PHE A 610 -49.22 7.09 44.21
CA PHE A 610 -48.38 7.72 43.19
C PHE A 610 -48.29 6.88 41.91
N TYR A 611 -49.22 7.09 40.98
CA TYR A 611 -49.19 6.44 39.66
C TYR A 611 -49.22 7.44 38.51
N GLY A 612 -48.42 7.15 37.47
CA GLY A 612 -48.40 7.84 36.19
C GLY A 612 -47.29 8.88 36.05
N GLU A 613 -47.65 10.16 36.21
CA GLU A 613 -46.82 11.30 35.78
C GLU A 613 -45.48 11.42 36.53
N GLN A 614 -45.45 11.04 37.82
CA GLN A 614 -44.24 11.14 38.64
C GLN A 614 -43.21 10.06 38.30
N VAL A 615 -43.66 8.83 38.01
CA VAL A 615 -42.78 7.72 37.61
C VAL A 615 -42.21 8.00 36.22
N GLU A 616 -43.02 8.53 35.28
CA GLU A 616 -42.54 8.97 33.97
C GLU A 616 -41.51 10.11 34.08
N LYS A 617 -41.73 11.08 34.97
CA LYS A 617 -40.78 12.16 35.24
C LYS A 617 -39.47 11.63 35.82
N LEU A 618 -39.52 10.63 36.70
CA LEU A 618 -38.35 9.99 37.29
C LEU A 618 -37.56 9.19 36.25
N VAL A 619 -38.24 8.37 35.43
CA VAL A 619 -37.64 7.67 34.28
C VAL A 619 -36.97 8.67 33.33
N ARG A 620 -37.62 9.81 33.04
CA ARG A 620 -37.05 10.86 32.20
C ARG A 620 -35.80 11.48 32.84
N ILE A 621 -35.81 11.78 34.13
CA ILE A 621 -34.66 12.39 34.84
C ILE A 621 -33.47 11.44 34.85
N VAL A 622 -33.68 10.16 35.21
CA VAL A 622 -32.64 9.13 35.18
C VAL A 622 -32.11 8.98 33.74
N SER A 623 -32.98 8.84 32.74
CA SER A 623 -32.57 8.67 31.34
C SER A 623 -31.89 9.90 30.72
N THR A 624 -32.18 11.11 31.22
CA THR A 624 -31.52 12.35 30.74
C THR A 624 -30.11 12.49 31.33
N ARG A 625 -29.88 12.01 32.56
CA ARG A 625 -28.59 12.19 33.26
C ARG A 625 -27.60 11.05 33.07
N VAL A 626 -28.08 9.84 32.80
CA VAL A 626 -27.23 8.63 32.69
C VAL A 626 -26.58 8.52 31.31
N LEU A 627 -27.22 9.09 30.29
CA LEU A 627 -26.92 8.81 28.88
C LEU A 627 -26.85 10.10 28.07
N SER A 628 -26.14 11.11 28.57
CA SER A 628 -25.85 12.35 27.83
C SER A 628 -24.97 12.03 26.60
N LEU A 629 -25.57 12.02 25.41
CA LEU A 629 -24.89 11.75 24.12
C LEU A 629 -24.07 12.93 23.58
N LYS A 630 -23.93 14.06 24.32
CA LYS A 630 -23.19 15.24 23.82
C LYS A 630 -21.70 15.17 24.13
N PRO A 631 -20.80 15.35 23.13
CA PRO A 631 -19.37 15.46 23.35
C PRO A 631 -19.06 16.84 23.96
N SER A 632 -19.07 16.93 25.29
CA SER A 632 -18.47 18.06 25.99
C SER A 632 -17.02 17.68 26.33
N THR A 633 -16.08 18.32 25.63
CA THR A 633 -14.68 18.52 26.04
C THR A 633 -14.01 17.35 26.79
N GLY A 634 -13.42 16.41 26.03
CA GLY A 634 -12.22 15.65 26.41
C GLY A 634 -12.28 14.72 27.62
N THR A 635 -13.43 14.49 28.26
CA THR A 635 -13.50 13.81 29.57
C THR A 635 -14.39 12.56 29.57
N PHE A 636 -14.28 11.68 28.57
CA PHE A 636 -15.05 10.42 28.54
C PHE A 636 -14.58 9.39 29.60
N MET A 637 -13.31 9.46 30.01
CA MET A 637 -12.65 8.38 30.78
C MET A 637 -12.89 8.40 32.30
N ARG A 638 -13.50 9.44 32.89
CA ARG A 638 -13.63 9.55 34.37
C ARG A 638 -14.97 9.10 34.96
N ASN A 639 -16.00 8.80 34.17
CA ASN A 639 -17.37 8.55 34.66
C ASN A 639 -17.89 7.11 34.45
N ALA A 640 -17.03 6.13 34.15
CA ALA A 640 -17.41 4.73 33.91
C ALA A 640 -18.07 3.99 35.12
N GLN A 641 -18.18 4.64 36.29
CA GLN A 641 -18.76 4.05 37.51
C GLN A 641 -20.27 4.31 37.69
N LEU A 642 -20.90 5.10 36.82
CA LEU A 642 -22.31 5.50 36.93
C LEU A 642 -23.36 4.72 36.07
N PRO A 643 -23.02 3.91 35.03
CA PRO A 643 -24.05 3.20 34.26
C PRO A 643 -24.75 2.06 35.00
N VAL A 644 -24.05 1.31 35.85
CA VAL A 644 -24.58 0.08 36.49
C VAL A 644 -25.78 0.39 37.39
N PRO A 645 -25.70 1.33 38.35
CA PRO A 645 -26.80 1.60 39.26
C PRO A 645 -28.03 2.14 38.51
N SER A 646 -27.80 2.94 37.48
CA SER A 646 -28.88 3.60 36.76
C SER A 646 -29.63 2.70 35.78
N VAL A 647 -28.93 1.81 35.08
CA VAL A 647 -29.57 0.78 34.23
C VAL A 647 -30.30 -0.24 35.09
N ALA A 648 -29.75 -0.59 36.27
CA ALA A 648 -30.44 -1.42 37.25
C ALA A 648 -31.72 -0.75 37.77
N CYS A 649 -31.68 0.54 38.11
CA CYS A 649 -32.88 1.31 38.47
C CYS A 649 -33.94 1.30 37.36
N LEU A 650 -33.55 1.55 36.10
CA LEU A 650 -34.48 1.49 34.96
C LEU A 650 -35.08 0.09 34.78
N SER A 651 -34.30 -0.96 34.98
CA SER A 651 -34.78 -2.34 34.93
C SER A 651 -35.80 -2.66 36.02
N VAL A 652 -35.57 -2.19 37.25
CA VAL A 652 -36.50 -2.42 38.37
C VAL A 652 -37.77 -1.58 38.19
N LEU A 653 -37.65 -0.31 37.83
CA LEU A 653 -38.81 0.57 37.55
C LEU A 653 -39.67 0.03 36.40
N SER A 654 -39.04 -0.46 35.33
CA SER A 654 -39.74 -1.10 34.23
C SER A 654 -40.48 -2.37 34.66
N SER A 655 -39.90 -3.17 35.56
CA SER A 655 -40.50 -4.44 35.99
C SER A 655 -41.57 -4.27 37.06
N MET A 656 -41.43 -3.30 37.97
CA MET A 656 -42.34 -3.09 39.09
C MET A 656 -43.51 -2.16 38.75
N CYS A 657 -43.29 -1.18 37.86
CA CYS A 657 -44.28 -0.14 37.55
C CYS A 657 -44.90 -0.29 36.15
N SER A 658 -44.57 -1.33 35.39
CA SER A 658 -45.08 -1.60 34.02
C SER A 658 -44.93 -0.39 33.06
N VAL A 659 -43.87 0.39 33.22
CA VAL A 659 -43.64 1.61 32.42
C VAL A 659 -43.05 1.25 31.06
N THR A 660 -43.59 1.88 30.00
CA THR A 660 -43.01 1.80 28.65
C THR A 660 -41.94 2.87 28.49
N LEU A 661 -40.74 2.46 28.07
CA LEU A 661 -39.64 3.39 27.85
C LEU A 661 -39.87 4.19 26.55
N ASP A 662 -39.66 5.50 26.62
CA ASP A 662 -39.77 6.36 25.46
C ASP A 662 -38.66 6.08 24.43
N LYS A 663 -38.81 6.66 23.23
CA LYS A 663 -37.91 6.40 22.10
C LYS A 663 -36.47 6.84 22.38
N ASP A 664 -36.26 7.97 23.06
CA ASP A 664 -34.92 8.50 23.36
C ASP A 664 -34.19 7.60 24.37
N THR A 665 -34.88 7.16 25.43
CA THR A 665 -34.31 6.25 26.42
C THR A 665 -33.92 4.91 25.81
N ARG A 666 -34.75 4.33 24.94
CA ARG A 666 -34.40 3.09 24.23
C ARG A 666 -33.18 3.25 23.32
N LEU A 667 -33.09 4.35 22.58
CA LEU A 667 -31.93 4.63 21.72
C LEU A 667 -30.64 4.74 22.54
N LYS A 668 -30.71 5.38 23.70
CA LYS A 668 -29.59 5.50 24.63
C LYS A 668 -29.17 4.17 25.24
N LEU A 669 -30.11 3.29 25.60
CA LEU A 669 -29.81 1.93 26.09
C LEU A 669 -29.06 1.09 25.05
N VAL A 670 -29.38 1.25 23.76
CA VAL A 670 -28.67 0.56 22.68
C VAL A 670 -27.17 0.87 22.68
N THR A 671 -26.77 2.09 23.06
CA THR A 671 -25.36 2.55 23.05
C THR A 671 -24.46 1.92 24.13
N ILE A 672 -25.04 1.14 25.05
CA ILE A 672 -24.34 0.49 26.17
C ILE A 672 -24.57 -1.02 26.20
N THR A 673 -24.86 -1.63 25.05
CA THR A 673 -25.13 -3.07 24.92
C THR A 673 -23.87 -3.91 24.71
N ASP A 674 -22.71 -3.30 24.41
CA ASP A 674 -21.45 -4.00 24.19
C ASP A 674 -20.46 -3.76 25.34
N SER A 675 -20.01 -4.86 25.97
CA SER A 675 -19.05 -4.83 27.07
C SER A 675 -17.61 -4.54 26.66
N ARG A 676 -17.32 -4.53 25.35
CA ARG A 676 -16.01 -4.14 24.79
C ARG A 676 -15.82 -2.62 24.74
N ASP A 677 -16.88 -1.85 24.95
CA ASP A 677 -16.80 -0.39 24.92
C ASP A 677 -16.16 0.15 26.20
N PRO A 678 -15.25 1.14 26.11
CA PRO A 678 -14.59 1.72 27.28
C PRO A 678 -15.54 2.34 28.33
N TRP A 679 -16.79 2.63 27.95
CA TRP A 679 -17.80 3.27 28.80
C TRP A 679 -18.87 2.29 29.34
N THR A 680 -18.75 0.99 29.06
CA THR A 680 -19.77 -0.02 29.40
C THR A 680 -19.17 -1.16 30.23
N THR A 681 -19.90 -1.63 31.24
CA THR A 681 -19.52 -2.83 32.01
C THR A 681 -20.31 -4.05 31.53
N SER A 682 -19.80 -5.27 31.76
CA SER A 682 -20.50 -6.52 31.40
C SER A 682 -21.91 -6.60 32.00
N ILE A 683 -22.06 -6.17 33.26
CA ILE A 683 -23.36 -6.14 33.96
C ILE A 683 -24.31 -5.15 33.28
N SER A 684 -23.86 -3.91 33.02
CA SER A 684 -24.68 -2.91 32.33
C SER A 684 -25.13 -3.37 30.94
N ALA A 685 -24.24 -4.01 30.17
CA ALA A 685 -24.53 -4.54 28.85
C ALA A 685 -25.63 -5.62 28.89
N THR A 686 -25.51 -6.58 29.80
CA THR A 686 -26.53 -7.64 29.97
C THR A 686 -27.86 -7.08 30.44
N THR A 687 -27.87 -6.17 31.42
CA THR A 687 -29.11 -5.56 31.91
C THR A 687 -29.79 -4.69 30.86
N ALA A 688 -29.03 -3.89 30.10
CA ALA A 688 -29.56 -3.08 29.00
C ALA A 688 -30.16 -3.95 27.89
N SER A 689 -29.48 -5.04 27.52
CA SER A 689 -29.99 -5.98 26.49
C SER A 689 -31.29 -6.66 26.92
N ASN A 690 -31.38 -7.12 28.18
CA ASN A 690 -32.58 -7.73 28.74
C ASN A 690 -33.75 -6.73 28.84
N LEU A 691 -33.45 -5.48 29.20
CA LEU A 691 -34.46 -4.42 29.28
C LEU A 691 -35.02 -4.09 27.89
N LEU A 692 -34.16 -4.00 26.87
CA LEU A 692 -34.57 -3.78 25.48
C LEU A 692 -35.43 -4.93 24.95
N SER A 693 -35.06 -6.19 25.21
CA SER A 693 -35.85 -7.35 24.78
C SER A 693 -37.22 -7.41 25.46
N ASN A 694 -37.32 -6.99 26.72
CA ASN A 694 -38.59 -6.99 27.46
C ASN A 694 -39.53 -5.85 27.04
N GLN A 695 -38.98 -4.75 26.54
CA GLN A 695 -39.73 -3.54 26.16
C GLN A 695 -40.26 -3.55 24.72
N MET A 696 -39.90 -4.57 23.92
CA MET A 696 -40.14 -4.56 22.47
C MET A 696 -40.66 -5.91 21.98
N ALA A 697 -41.95 -5.98 21.61
CA ALA A 697 -42.52 -7.12 20.90
C ALA A 697 -41.99 -7.21 19.45
N ASN A 698 -42.00 -8.42 18.85
CA ASN A 698 -41.37 -8.73 17.55
C ASN A 698 -41.77 -7.83 16.36
N GLY A 699 -42.92 -7.13 16.41
CA GLY A 699 -43.32 -6.13 15.40
C GLY A 699 -42.74 -4.73 15.65
N ALA A 700 -42.71 -4.27 16.90
CA ALA A 700 -42.20 -2.95 17.26
C ALA A 700 -40.66 -2.86 17.16
N LEU A 701 -39.96 -4.00 17.22
CA LEU A 701 -38.52 -4.08 17.07
C LEU A 701 -38.05 -3.72 15.65
N ALA A 702 -38.75 -4.22 14.63
CA ALA A 702 -38.46 -3.94 13.23
C ALA A 702 -38.53 -2.44 12.92
N ASP A 703 -39.65 -1.81 13.30
CA ASP A 703 -39.90 -0.38 13.08
C ASP A 703 -38.88 0.49 13.83
N PHE A 704 -38.50 0.10 15.04
CA PHE A 704 -37.52 0.81 15.85
C PHE A 704 -36.10 0.73 15.27
N ILE A 705 -35.71 -0.44 14.74
CA ILE A 705 -34.42 -0.60 14.07
C ILE A 705 -34.39 0.25 12.79
N ALA A 706 -35.42 0.14 11.94
CA ALA A 706 -35.44 0.82 10.65
C ALA A 706 -35.52 2.35 10.78
N GLY A 707 -36.41 2.87 11.63
CA GLY A 707 -36.63 4.31 11.80
C GLY A 707 -35.64 4.95 12.79
N PRO A 708 -35.89 4.86 14.11
CA PRO A 708 -35.06 5.47 15.15
C PRO A 708 -33.56 5.16 15.07
N VAL A 709 -33.16 3.90 14.89
CA VAL A 709 -31.74 3.52 14.95
C VAL A 709 -31.03 3.80 13.63
N LEU A 710 -31.50 3.21 12.52
CA LEU A 710 -30.82 3.33 11.22
C LEU A 710 -31.10 4.66 10.54
N GLN A 711 -32.37 5.01 10.31
CA GLN A 711 -32.75 6.17 9.49
C GLN A 711 -32.52 7.51 10.19
N GLU A 712 -32.86 7.63 11.48
CA GLU A 712 -32.79 8.91 12.21
C GLU A 712 -31.46 9.15 12.90
N SER A 713 -30.81 8.11 13.42
CA SER A 713 -29.59 8.25 14.22
C SER A 713 -28.32 7.98 13.42
N LEU A 714 -28.22 6.82 12.74
CA LEU A 714 -26.99 6.42 12.05
C LEU A 714 -26.86 7.03 10.64
N ARG A 715 -27.93 7.08 9.84
CA ARG A 715 -27.86 7.57 8.45
C ARG A 715 -27.31 9.01 8.32
N PRO A 716 -27.67 10.00 9.17
CA PRO A 716 -27.09 11.34 9.09
C PRO A 716 -25.58 11.36 9.35
N VAL A 717 -25.11 10.46 10.22
CA VAL A 717 -23.71 10.32 10.64
C VAL A 717 -22.86 9.67 9.53
N PHE A 718 -23.45 8.73 8.76
CA PHE A 718 -22.75 7.95 7.72
C PHE A 718 -23.18 8.31 6.28
N ALA A 719 -23.59 9.56 6.02
CA ALA A 719 -24.21 9.94 4.75
C ALA A 719 -23.27 9.92 3.50
N LYS A 720 -21.94 9.79 3.67
CA LYS A 720 -20.97 9.72 2.55
C LYS A 720 -19.74 8.84 2.82
N PRO A 721 -19.83 7.50 2.91
CA PRO A 721 -18.67 6.71 3.31
C PRO A 721 -17.93 6.04 2.16
N SER A 722 -18.58 5.65 1.06
CA SER A 722 -17.95 4.84 0.00
C SER A 722 -18.39 5.25 -1.41
N SER A 723 -17.44 5.34 -2.35
CA SER A 723 -17.68 5.58 -3.78
C SER A 723 -18.38 4.42 -4.48
N ARG A 724 -18.42 3.24 -3.83
CA ARG A 724 -19.05 2.01 -4.33
C ARG A 724 -20.56 2.05 -4.30
N ILE A 725 -21.17 3.01 -3.60
CA ILE A 725 -22.61 3.12 -3.42
C ILE A 725 -23.12 4.54 -3.69
N THR A 726 -24.40 4.67 -4.06
CA THR A 726 -25.10 5.93 -4.18
C THR A 726 -25.51 6.48 -2.81
N ALA A 727 -25.96 7.74 -2.74
CA ALA A 727 -26.49 8.34 -1.50
C ALA A 727 -27.74 7.62 -0.93
N SER A 728 -28.34 6.71 -1.69
CA SER A 728 -29.44 5.84 -1.23
C SER A 728 -28.98 4.46 -0.76
N GLY A 729 -27.67 4.19 -0.72
CA GLY A 729 -27.10 2.91 -0.25
C GLY A 729 -27.09 1.80 -1.31
N ARG A 730 -27.43 2.10 -2.57
CA ARG A 730 -27.44 1.11 -3.67
C ARG A 730 -26.08 1.08 -4.38
N PRO A 731 -25.69 -0.05 -5.00
CA PRO A 731 -24.45 -0.11 -5.78
C PRO A 731 -24.36 1.00 -6.85
N SER A 732 -23.20 1.64 -6.94
CA SER A 732 -22.92 2.68 -7.92
C SER A 732 -22.66 2.06 -9.30
N GLN A 733 -23.36 2.53 -10.34
CA GLN A 733 -23.17 2.06 -11.72
C GLN A 733 -21.82 2.51 -12.33
N TYR A 734 -21.16 3.50 -11.71
CA TYR A 734 -19.88 4.06 -12.16
C TYR A 734 -18.69 3.52 -11.36
N ALA A 735 -18.91 2.58 -10.44
CA ALA A 735 -17.83 1.92 -9.70
C ALA A 735 -17.25 0.79 -10.57
N ALA A 736 -16.24 1.11 -11.37
CA ALA A 736 -15.49 0.10 -12.11
C ALA A 736 -14.65 -0.76 -11.14
N ALA A 737 -14.70 -2.08 -11.33
CA ALA A 737 -13.84 -3.02 -10.62
C ALA A 737 -12.38 -2.78 -11.03
N GLY A 738 -11.58 -2.23 -10.10
CA GLY A 738 -10.13 -2.10 -10.27
C GLY A 738 -9.51 -0.77 -9.86
N ASP A 739 -10.29 0.25 -9.53
CA ASP A 739 -9.76 1.56 -9.15
C ASP A 739 -9.21 1.55 -7.71
N ARG A 740 -8.01 0.99 -7.52
CA ARG A 740 -7.25 1.01 -6.25
C ARG A 740 -6.61 2.39 -5.99
N SER A 741 -6.84 3.38 -6.84
CA SER A 741 -6.22 4.72 -6.78
C SER A 741 -7.00 5.75 -5.96
N GLN A 742 -8.18 5.39 -5.45
CA GLN A 742 -8.97 6.30 -4.61
C GLN A 742 -8.39 6.40 -3.19
N GLN A 743 -8.06 7.63 -2.80
CA GLN A 743 -7.74 7.99 -1.42
C GLN A 743 -8.80 7.43 -0.46
N LEU A 744 -8.34 6.74 0.59
CA LEU A 744 -9.14 6.49 1.79
C LEU A 744 -9.80 7.82 2.21
N PRO A 745 -11.13 7.86 2.42
CA PRO A 745 -11.78 9.06 2.91
C PRO A 745 -11.10 9.51 4.20
N GLU A 746 -10.69 10.79 4.28
CA GLU A 746 -10.17 11.37 5.54
C GLU A 746 -10.97 10.90 6.75
N ALA A 747 -10.24 10.61 7.84
CA ALA A 747 -10.73 10.35 9.19
C ALA A 747 -12.22 10.67 9.35
N GLN A 748 -13.04 9.61 9.33
CA GLN A 748 -14.48 9.79 9.28
C GLN A 748 -14.95 10.59 10.51
N PRO A 749 -15.68 11.72 10.33
CA PRO A 749 -16.04 12.64 11.41
C PRO A 749 -16.87 11.99 12.51
N TRP A 750 -17.55 10.88 12.20
CA TRP A 750 -18.41 10.16 13.14
C TRP A 750 -17.67 9.63 14.38
N LYS A 751 -16.37 9.33 14.32
CA LYS A 751 -15.66 8.81 15.51
C LYS A 751 -15.58 9.82 16.65
N LYS A 752 -15.59 11.12 16.34
CA LYS A 752 -15.61 12.21 17.33
C LYS A 752 -17.02 12.61 17.72
N GLU A 753 -17.96 12.49 16.80
CA GLU A 753 -19.35 12.94 16.97
C GLU A 753 -20.27 11.85 17.56
N ALA A 754 -20.00 10.58 17.27
CA ALA A 754 -20.83 9.42 17.61
C ALA A 754 -19.99 8.13 17.85
N PRO A 755 -19.15 8.07 18.89
CA PRO A 755 -18.36 6.85 19.21
C PRO A 755 -19.24 5.62 19.52
N TRP A 756 -20.49 5.83 19.93
CA TRP A 756 -21.51 4.81 20.19
C TRP A 756 -22.10 4.16 18.92
N ALA A 757 -21.82 4.73 17.74
CA ALA A 757 -22.43 4.29 16.50
C ALA A 757 -22.08 2.83 16.12
N GLU A 758 -20.86 2.39 16.45
CA GLU A 758 -20.41 1.03 16.20
C GLU A 758 -21.29 0.00 16.94
N THR A 759 -21.48 0.23 18.24
CA THR A 759 -22.30 -0.61 19.13
C THR A 759 -23.76 -0.60 18.75
N ALA A 760 -24.31 0.58 18.45
CA ALA A 760 -25.69 0.70 18.02
C ALA A 760 -25.93 -0.02 16.69
N PHE A 761 -24.98 0.03 15.76
CA PHE A 761 -25.09 -0.66 14.48
C PHE A 761 -24.94 -2.17 14.60
N ARG A 762 -23.99 -2.66 15.41
CA ARG A 762 -23.85 -4.08 15.72
C ARG A 762 -25.15 -4.65 16.31
N TRP A 763 -25.70 -3.98 17.32
CA TRP A 763 -26.98 -4.36 17.91
C TRP A 763 -28.11 -4.41 16.87
N ALA A 764 -28.19 -3.41 15.98
CA ALA A 764 -29.18 -3.40 14.91
C ALA A 764 -29.06 -4.61 13.97
N VAL A 765 -27.85 -4.97 13.54
CA VAL A 765 -27.61 -6.15 12.69
C VAL A 765 -27.91 -7.46 13.45
N ASP A 766 -27.56 -7.54 14.72
CA ASP A 766 -27.76 -8.74 15.54
C ASP A 766 -29.25 -9.01 15.80
N MET A 767 -30.03 -7.97 16.03
CA MET A 767 -31.48 -8.07 16.25
C MET A 767 -32.31 -8.10 14.95
N SER A 768 -31.69 -7.83 13.80
CA SER A 768 -32.38 -7.87 12.51
C SER A 768 -32.70 -9.30 12.06
N THR A 769 -33.91 -9.48 11.51
CA THR A 769 -34.31 -10.72 10.82
C THR A 769 -33.99 -10.63 9.33
N SER A 770 -33.98 -11.77 8.63
CA SER A 770 -33.79 -11.80 7.17
C SER A 770 -34.86 -10.99 6.41
N ALA A 771 -36.09 -10.95 6.91
CA ALA A 771 -37.18 -10.16 6.32
C ALA A 771 -36.91 -8.65 6.45
N LEU A 772 -36.46 -8.19 7.63
CA LEU A 772 -36.12 -6.79 7.85
C LEU A 772 -34.96 -6.33 6.95
N ILE A 773 -33.92 -7.16 6.84
CA ILE A 773 -32.79 -6.88 5.96
C ILE A 773 -33.25 -6.84 4.50
N GLN A 774 -34.11 -7.75 4.07
CA GLN A 774 -34.62 -7.76 2.70
C GLN A 774 -35.33 -6.44 2.34
N GLU A 775 -36.08 -5.86 3.28
CA GLU A 775 -36.80 -4.61 3.07
C GLU A 775 -35.91 -3.37 3.16
N HIS A 776 -34.98 -3.34 4.13
CA HIS A 776 -34.22 -2.13 4.49
C HIS A 776 -32.71 -2.21 4.30
N TRP A 777 -32.17 -3.21 3.58
CA TRP A 777 -30.73 -3.35 3.31
C TRP A 777 -29.99 -2.08 2.85
N PRO A 778 -30.59 -1.11 2.11
CA PRO A 778 -29.86 0.10 1.71
C PRO A 778 -29.50 1.00 2.90
N LEU A 779 -30.19 0.88 4.04
CA LEU A 779 -29.86 1.63 5.26
C LEU A 779 -28.64 1.07 5.98
N PHE A 780 -28.38 -0.23 5.86
CA PHE A 780 -27.22 -0.89 6.49
C PHE A 780 -25.93 -0.67 5.69
N THR A 781 -26.05 -0.60 4.37
CA THR A 781 -24.91 -0.64 3.46
C THR A 781 -23.89 0.48 3.68
N PRO A 782 -24.27 1.78 3.82
CA PRO A 782 -23.30 2.84 4.06
C PRO A 782 -22.50 2.64 5.35
N VAL A 783 -23.16 2.19 6.42
CA VAL A 783 -22.52 1.98 7.71
C VAL A 783 -21.55 0.79 7.65
N LEU A 784 -21.95 -0.32 7.02
CA LEU A 784 -21.08 -1.49 6.82
C LEU A 784 -19.79 -1.13 6.07
N LEU A 785 -19.91 -0.41 4.96
CA LEU A 785 -18.73 -0.01 4.19
C LEU A 785 -17.86 0.99 4.94
N ALA A 786 -18.47 1.93 5.68
CA ALA A 786 -17.71 2.88 6.51
C ALA A 786 -16.85 2.18 7.57
N LEU A 787 -17.34 1.09 8.17
CA LEU A 787 -16.60 0.33 9.18
C LEU A 787 -15.49 -0.52 8.55
N VAL A 788 -15.75 -1.16 7.40
CA VAL A 788 -14.77 -2.05 6.73
C VAL A 788 -13.67 -1.27 6.00
N GLU A 789 -14.01 -0.11 5.43
CA GLU A 789 -13.06 0.77 4.73
C GLU A 789 -12.33 1.73 5.68
N ASP A 790 -12.48 1.56 6.99
CA ASP A 790 -11.82 2.38 8.02
C ASP A 790 -10.30 2.14 8.09
N GLU A 791 -9.55 3.19 8.46
CA GLU A 791 -8.08 3.12 8.62
C GLU A 791 -7.65 2.35 9.89
N SER A 792 -8.47 2.37 10.95
CA SER A 792 -8.19 1.65 12.19
C SER A 792 -8.46 0.16 12.03
N ILE A 793 -7.45 -0.65 12.36
CA ILE A 793 -7.53 -2.11 12.32
C ILE A 793 -8.59 -2.64 13.28
N ASP A 794 -8.74 -2.03 14.46
CA ASP A 794 -9.77 -2.43 15.44
C ASP A 794 -11.19 -2.20 14.90
N VAL A 795 -11.44 -1.02 14.31
CA VAL A 795 -12.74 -0.69 13.72
C VAL A 795 -13.02 -1.58 12.51
N LYS A 796 -12.02 -1.83 11.69
CA LYS A 796 -12.10 -2.70 10.51
C LYS A 796 -12.41 -4.14 10.87
N SER A 797 -11.68 -4.72 11.83
CA SER A 797 -11.91 -6.08 12.33
C SER A 797 -13.36 -6.25 12.79
N LYS A 798 -13.81 -5.32 13.62
CA LYS A 798 -15.18 -5.27 14.13
C LYS A 798 -16.24 -5.02 13.04
N GLY A 799 -15.91 -4.21 12.04
CA GLY A 799 -16.74 -3.99 10.85
C GLY A 799 -16.90 -5.25 10.01
N LEU A 800 -15.83 -6.03 9.84
CA LEU A 800 -15.85 -7.33 9.15
C LEU A 800 -16.67 -8.36 9.91
N GLU A 801 -16.60 -8.41 11.25
CA GLU A 801 -17.46 -9.27 12.08
C GLU A 801 -18.95 -8.96 11.85
N VAL A 802 -19.31 -7.67 11.90
CA VAL A 802 -20.69 -7.22 11.69
C VAL A 802 -21.14 -7.49 10.24
N LEU A 803 -20.25 -7.30 9.27
CA LEU A 803 -20.52 -7.63 7.87
C LEU A 803 -20.75 -9.13 7.67
N ALA A 804 -19.98 -9.99 8.33
CA ALA A 804 -20.16 -11.44 8.26
C ALA A 804 -21.53 -11.86 8.82
N SER A 805 -21.94 -11.28 9.96
CA SER A 805 -23.28 -11.46 10.56
C SER A 805 -24.39 -10.98 9.61
N PHE A 806 -24.23 -9.78 9.03
CA PHE A 806 -25.19 -9.22 8.08
C PHE A 806 -25.35 -10.10 6.83
N VAL A 807 -24.25 -10.51 6.21
CA VAL A 807 -24.27 -11.37 5.01
C VAL A 807 -24.93 -12.71 5.32
N GLY A 808 -24.64 -13.31 6.48
CA GLY A 808 -25.27 -14.58 6.89
C GLY A 808 -26.79 -14.50 7.06
N LYS A 809 -27.33 -13.32 7.39
CA LYS A 809 -28.79 -13.08 7.53
C LYS A 809 -29.44 -12.53 6.25
N CYS A 810 -28.66 -11.97 5.34
CA CYS A 810 -29.15 -11.35 4.12
C CYS A 810 -29.58 -12.43 3.09
N PRO A 811 -30.80 -12.38 2.54
CA PRO A 811 -31.20 -13.34 1.51
C PRO A 811 -30.30 -13.26 0.27
N GLY A 812 -29.79 -14.40 -0.21
CA GLY A 812 -28.89 -14.45 -1.37
C GLY A 812 -29.46 -13.81 -2.64
N GLN A 813 -30.78 -13.78 -2.81
CA GLN A 813 -31.44 -13.07 -3.91
C GLN A 813 -31.20 -11.56 -3.86
N VAL A 814 -31.17 -10.96 -2.68
CA VAL A 814 -30.86 -9.54 -2.50
C VAL A 814 -29.41 -9.29 -2.87
N LEU A 815 -28.49 -10.11 -2.35
CA LEU A 815 -27.05 -10.00 -2.65
C LEU A 815 -26.74 -10.09 -4.14
N LEU A 816 -27.42 -10.98 -4.87
CA LEU A 816 -27.28 -11.16 -6.32
C LEU A 816 -27.98 -10.07 -7.13
N HIS A 817 -29.30 -9.91 -6.99
CA HIS A 817 -30.10 -9.08 -7.91
C HIS A 817 -29.83 -7.59 -7.74
N THR A 818 -29.50 -7.16 -6.53
CA THR A 818 -29.19 -5.75 -6.28
C THR A 818 -27.74 -5.41 -6.65
N GLY A 819 -26.87 -6.42 -6.78
CA GLY A 819 -25.44 -6.27 -7.01
C GLY A 819 -24.63 -5.99 -5.74
N ILE A 820 -25.27 -5.91 -4.56
CA ILE A 820 -24.57 -5.54 -3.32
C ILE A 820 -23.57 -6.60 -2.85
N GLY A 821 -23.76 -7.87 -3.18
CA GLY A 821 -22.80 -8.92 -2.86
C GLY A 821 -21.41 -8.67 -3.46
N ARG A 822 -21.35 -8.15 -4.69
CA ARG A 822 -20.07 -7.78 -5.33
C ARG A 822 -19.41 -6.57 -4.66
N VAL A 823 -20.20 -5.61 -4.17
CA VAL A 823 -19.67 -4.46 -3.42
C VAL A 823 -18.99 -4.92 -2.13
N PHE A 824 -19.59 -5.86 -1.40
CA PHE A 824 -18.98 -6.45 -0.21
C PHE A 824 -17.77 -7.33 -0.54
N GLU A 825 -17.81 -8.10 -1.64
CA GLU A 825 -16.66 -8.85 -2.13
C GLU A 825 -15.47 -7.91 -2.41
N ASP A 826 -15.68 -6.85 -3.18
CA ASP A 826 -14.62 -5.92 -3.58
C ASP A 826 -14.06 -5.10 -2.42
N ALA A 827 -14.88 -4.79 -1.41
CA ALA A 827 -14.44 -4.12 -0.18
C ALA A 827 -13.62 -5.06 0.73
N THR A 828 -13.93 -6.36 0.73
CA THR A 828 -13.33 -7.33 1.67
C THR A 828 -12.10 -8.04 1.12
N LEU A 829 -12.06 -8.36 -0.19
CA LEU A 829 -10.94 -9.09 -0.80
C LEU A 829 -9.54 -8.47 -0.55
N PRO A 830 -9.35 -7.14 -0.59
CA PRO A 830 -8.05 -6.53 -0.29
C PRO A 830 -7.56 -6.83 1.13
N MET A 831 -8.45 -7.14 2.07
CA MET A 831 -8.12 -7.41 3.46
C MET A 831 -7.36 -8.73 3.64
N LEU A 832 -7.46 -9.65 2.66
CA LEU A 832 -6.68 -10.90 2.66
C LEU A 832 -5.18 -10.69 2.48
N LEU A 833 -4.76 -9.49 2.05
CA LEU A 833 -3.35 -9.12 1.87
C LEU A 833 -2.75 -8.42 3.10
N TYR A 834 -3.48 -8.29 4.21
CA TYR A 834 -2.97 -7.79 5.49
C TYR A 834 -2.10 -8.84 6.17
N LEU A 835 -0.92 -9.08 5.62
CA LEU A 835 0.04 -10.07 6.08
C LEU A 835 1.20 -9.44 6.88
N PRO A 836 1.92 -10.22 7.69
CA PRO A 836 3.06 -9.80 8.52
C PRO A 836 4.17 -8.99 7.87
N SER A 837 4.30 -9.03 6.54
CA SER A 837 5.27 -8.22 5.80
C SER A 837 5.01 -6.71 5.88
N VAL A 838 3.77 -6.31 6.19
CA VAL A 838 3.32 -4.91 6.27
C VAL A 838 2.54 -4.62 7.57
N THR A 839 1.83 -5.61 8.11
CA THR A 839 0.94 -5.47 9.28
C THR A 839 1.38 -6.45 10.38
N PRO A 840 1.56 -6.05 11.65
CA PRO A 840 1.94 -6.98 12.73
C PRO A 840 1.08 -8.25 12.82
N GLU A 841 1.68 -9.39 13.20
CA GLU A 841 1.01 -10.71 13.20
C GLU A 841 -0.31 -10.72 13.98
N ASP A 842 -0.36 -10.11 15.16
CA ASP A 842 -1.59 -10.02 15.96
C ASP A 842 -2.72 -9.32 15.19
N GLN A 843 -2.41 -8.18 14.59
CA GLN A 843 -3.35 -7.38 13.80
C GLN A 843 -3.78 -8.10 12.51
N SER A 844 -2.86 -8.81 11.86
CA SER A 844 -3.17 -9.68 10.71
C SER A 844 -4.14 -10.80 11.10
N THR A 845 -3.93 -11.48 12.22
CA THR A 845 -4.84 -12.55 12.66
C THR A 845 -6.25 -12.04 12.97
N SER A 846 -6.36 -10.84 13.54
CA SER A 846 -7.65 -10.18 13.82
C SER A 846 -8.43 -9.84 12.55
N ILE A 847 -7.76 -9.46 11.46
CA ILE A 847 -8.43 -9.10 10.19
C ILE A 847 -8.74 -10.33 9.33
N LEU A 848 -7.77 -11.24 9.19
CA LEU A 848 -7.85 -12.33 8.21
C LEU A 848 -9.04 -13.25 8.47
N SER A 849 -9.25 -13.66 9.73
CA SER A 849 -10.34 -14.60 10.02
C SER A 849 -11.72 -14.02 9.67
N PRO A 850 -12.11 -12.83 10.18
CA PRO A 850 -13.37 -12.19 9.79
C PRO A 850 -13.49 -11.90 8.29
N ALA A 851 -12.41 -11.53 7.60
CA ALA A 851 -12.43 -11.29 6.17
C ALA A 851 -12.77 -12.55 5.36
N TYR A 852 -12.16 -13.70 5.72
CA TYR A 852 -12.54 -14.98 5.13
C TYR A 852 -13.99 -15.36 5.46
N ASP A 853 -14.45 -15.11 6.69
CA ASP A 853 -15.83 -15.41 7.09
C ASP A 853 -16.87 -14.63 6.27
N VAL A 854 -16.63 -13.35 6.00
CA VAL A 854 -17.49 -12.55 5.09
C VAL A 854 -17.55 -13.20 3.69
N LEU A 855 -16.39 -13.52 3.12
CA LEU A 855 -16.29 -14.01 1.74
C LEU A 855 -16.86 -15.44 1.59
N ILE A 856 -16.68 -16.28 2.61
CA ILE A 856 -17.28 -17.61 2.69
C ILE A 856 -18.81 -17.48 2.84
N ASN A 857 -19.31 -16.65 3.75
CA ASN A 857 -20.75 -16.42 3.91
C ASN A 857 -21.39 -15.86 2.63
N LEU A 858 -20.69 -14.98 1.89
CA LEU A 858 -21.13 -14.51 0.57
C LEU A 858 -21.26 -15.68 -0.40
N ALA A 859 -20.27 -16.57 -0.47
CA ALA A 859 -20.32 -17.76 -1.30
C ALA A 859 -21.44 -18.74 -0.89
N GLU A 860 -21.69 -18.92 0.40
CA GLU A 860 -22.77 -19.75 0.95
C GLU A 860 -24.17 -19.21 0.66
N SER A 861 -24.32 -17.89 0.64
CA SER A 861 -25.61 -17.25 0.35
C SER A 861 -26.18 -17.66 -1.03
N TYR A 862 -25.31 -18.11 -1.93
CA TYR A 862 -25.66 -18.73 -3.21
C TYR A 862 -26.00 -20.22 -3.01
N LYS A 863 -27.28 -20.52 -2.74
CA LYS A 863 -27.75 -21.89 -2.44
C LYS A 863 -27.54 -22.92 -3.56
N ASP A 864 -27.36 -22.48 -4.80
CA ASP A 864 -27.10 -23.38 -5.92
C ASP A 864 -25.61 -23.75 -6.00
N HIS A 865 -25.27 -25.00 -5.70
CA HIS A 865 -23.91 -25.53 -5.79
C HIS A 865 -23.32 -25.49 -7.21
N GLN A 866 -24.16 -25.40 -8.25
CA GLN A 866 -23.74 -25.23 -9.65
C GLN A 866 -23.59 -23.76 -10.05
N CYS A 867 -23.94 -22.81 -9.18
CA CYS A 867 -23.80 -21.38 -9.45
C CYS A 867 -22.35 -21.04 -9.83
N LEU A 868 -22.18 -20.43 -11.01
CA LEU A 868 -20.88 -20.01 -11.53
C LEU A 868 -20.22 -18.96 -10.63
N GLU A 869 -20.99 -18.02 -10.08
CA GLU A 869 -20.46 -16.95 -9.22
C GLU A 869 -19.93 -17.50 -7.89
N ARG A 870 -20.64 -18.44 -7.27
CA ARG A 870 -20.17 -19.16 -6.08
C ARG A 870 -18.82 -19.83 -6.34
N ARG A 871 -18.72 -20.57 -7.45
CA ARG A 871 -17.48 -21.26 -7.83
C ARG A 871 -16.34 -20.28 -8.12
N ARG A 872 -16.63 -19.21 -8.87
CA ARG A 872 -15.68 -18.12 -9.16
C ARG A 872 -15.09 -17.55 -7.88
N LEU A 873 -15.94 -17.22 -6.91
CA LEU A 873 -15.49 -16.64 -5.64
C LEU A 873 -14.64 -17.63 -4.85
N LEU A 874 -15.11 -18.85 -4.61
CA LEU A 874 -14.35 -19.86 -3.85
C LEU A 874 -13.00 -20.20 -4.50
N ASP A 875 -12.94 -20.26 -5.83
CA ASP A 875 -11.70 -20.45 -6.57
C ASP A 875 -10.71 -19.29 -6.43
N LYS A 876 -11.24 -18.06 -6.41
CA LYS A 876 -10.47 -16.86 -6.21
C LYS A 876 -9.92 -16.83 -4.79
N LEU A 877 -10.71 -17.21 -3.78
CA LEU A 877 -10.27 -17.30 -2.39
C LEU A 877 -9.16 -18.32 -2.18
N LEU A 878 -9.22 -19.49 -2.83
CA LEU A 878 -8.10 -20.45 -2.77
C LEU A 878 -6.83 -19.89 -3.40
N ARG A 879 -6.93 -19.26 -4.58
CA ARG A 879 -5.75 -18.81 -5.34
C ARG A 879 -5.13 -17.51 -4.83
N GLU A 880 -5.95 -16.47 -4.73
CA GLU A 880 -5.52 -15.11 -4.35
C GLU A 880 -5.53 -14.89 -2.84
N GLY A 881 -6.25 -15.73 -2.08
CA GLY A 881 -6.27 -15.70 -0.62
C GLY A 881 -5.33 -16.75 -0.03
N ILE A 882 -5.74 -18.02 -0.02
CA ILE A 882 -5.06 -19.10 0.71
C ILE A 882 -3.64 -19.35 0.20
N PHE A 883 -3.46 -19.65 -1.09
CA PHE A 883 -2.14 -19.98 -1.64
C PHE A 883 -1.19 -18.78 -1.62
N ALA A 884 -1.68 -17.59 -1.96
CA ALA A 884 -0.89 -16.37 -1.87
C ALA A 884 -0.51 -16.06 -0.42
N GLY A 885 -1.45 -16.16 0.52
CA GLY A 885 -1.21 -15.95 1.95
C GLY A 885 -0.17 -16.94 2.50
N HIS A 886 -0.30 -18.23 2.19
CA HIS A 886 0.67 -19.24 2.61
C HIS A 886 2.04 -18.99 2.00
N PHE A 887 2.11 -18.66 0.71
CA PHE A 887 3.38 -18.36 0.04
C PHE A 887 4.13 -17.18 0.66
N HIS A 888 3.42 -16.14 1.11
CA HIS A 888 4.02 -14.93 1.68
C HIS A 888 4.21 -14.97 3.20
N ALA A 889 3.49 -15.83 3.91
CA ALA A 889 3.46 -15.85 5.38
C ALA A 889 3.60 -17.26 5.99
N SER A 890 4.17 -18.24 5.27
CA SER A 890 4.37 -19.62 5.74
C SER A 890 5.21 -19.72 7.02
N GLN A 891 6.07 -18.74 7.28
CA GLN A 891 6.89 -18.65 8.49
C GLN A 891 6.13 -18.24 9.77
N TYR A 892 4.88 -17.75 9.65
CA TYR A 892 4.08 -17.28 10.77
C TYR A 892 3.02 -18.31 11.18
N THR A 893 3.30 -19.06 12.23
CA THR A 893 2.52 -20.24 12.62
C THR A 893 1.05 -19.95 12.90
N ARG A 894 0.70 -18.78 13.48
CA ARG A 894 -0.70 -18.39 13.75
C ARG A 894 -1.44 -17.99 12.47
N ILE A 895 -0.74 -17.42 11.50
CA ILE A 895 -1.34 -17.10 10.19
C ILE A 895 -1.61 -18.41 9.44
N VAL A 896 -0.63 -19.31 9.40
CA VAL A 896 -0.79 -20.66 8.80
C VAL A 896 -1.97 -21.40 9.43
N GLN A 897 -2.13 -21.31 10.76
CA GLN A 897 -3.29 -21.88 11.46
C GLN A 897 -4.63 -21.37 10.90
N VAL A 898 -4.78 -20.06 10.71
CA VAL A 898 -5.99 -19.45 10.14
C VAL A 898 -6.20 -19.94 8.71
N LEU A 899 -5.15 -19.93 7.88
CA LEU A 899 -5.23 -20.36 6.49
C LEU A 899 -5.63 -21.84 6.38
N MET A 900 -5.10 -22.73 7.22
CA MET A 900 -5.46 -24.15 7.22
C MET A 900 -6.93 -24.37 7.61
N ARG A 901 -7.41 -23.69 8.65
CA ARG A 901 -8.83 -23.74 9.03
C ARG A 901 -9.75 -23.30 7.89
N LYS A 902 -9.42 -22.16 7.24
CA LYS A 902 -10.22 -21.65 6.13
C LYS A 902 -10.09 -22.52 4.87
N THR A 903 -8.95 -23.18 4.67
CA THR A 903 -8.77 -24.17 3.59
C THR A 903 -9.75 -25.32 3.72
N ALA A 904 -9.91 -25.88 4.93
CA ALA A 904 -10.86 -26.97 5.18
C ALA A 904 -12.28 -26.57 4.74
N SER A 905 -12.78 -25.42 5.22
CA SER A 905 -14.09 -24.90 4.85
C SER A 905 -14.23 -24.64 3.34
N LEU A 906 -13.24 -23.99 2.71
CA LEU A 906 -13.29 -23.69 1.28
C LEU A 906 -13.32 -24.94 0.41
N VAL A 907 -12.57 -25.97 0.78
CA VAL A 907 -12.54 -27.27 0.08
C VAL A 907 -13.87 -27.99 0.21
N GLU A 908 -14.46 -28.01 1.41
CA GLU A 908 -15.82 -28.55 1.64
C GLU A 908 -16.86 -27.83 0.78
N TYR A 909 -16.78 -26.50 0.70
CA TYR A 909 -17.70 -25.71 -0.11
C TYR A 909 -17.50 -25.90 -1.61
N LEU A 910 -16.26 -26.07 -2.10
CA LEU A 910 -15.99 -26.39 -3.50
C LEU A 910 -16.39 -27.81 -3.88
N GLY A 911 -16.37 -28.75 -2.93
CA GLY A 911 -16.65 -30.16 -3.20
C GLY A 911 -15.73 -30.70 -4.29
N ILE A 912 -16.31 -31.38 -5.28
CA ILE A 912 -15.58 -32.00 -6.41
C ILE A 912 -14.72 -31.00 -7.21
N TYR A 913 -15.06 -29.71 -7.20
CA TYR A 913 -14.31 -28.69 -7.94
C TYR A 913 -12.98 -28.34 -7.28
N SER A 914 -12.75 -28.76 -6.04
CA SER A 914 -11.45 -28.62 -5.35
C SER A 914 -10.35 -29.48 -6.01
N THR A 915 -10.72 -30.55 -6.72
CA THR A 915 -9.79 -31.49 -7.39
C THR A 915 -8.79 -30.80 -8.33
N LYS A 916 -9.17 -29.71 -8.98
CA LYS A 916 -8.26 -28.97 -9.87
C LYS A 916 -7.09 -28.29 -9.13
N HIS A 917 -7.24 -28.07 -7.82
CA HIS A 917 -6.22 -27.49 -6.95
C HIS A 917 -5.52 -28.56 -6.11
N LEU A 918 -5.84 -29.85 -6.30
CA LEU A 918 -5.42 -30.94 -5.43
C LEU A 918 -3.90 -30.99 -5.20
N LYS A 919 -3.11 -30.87 -6.28
CA LYS A 919 -1.64 -30.87 -6.18
C LYS A 919 -1.11 -29.75 -5.28
N ASN A 920 -1.67 -28.54 -5.42
CA ASN A 920 -1.25 -27.38 -4.63
C ASN A 920 -1.72 -27.50 -3.17
N LEU A 921 -2.94 -28.01 -2.96
CA LEU A 921 -3.49 -28.26 -1.63
C LEU A 921 -2.64 -29.28 -0.86
N LEU A 922 -2.29 -30.42 -1.48
CA LEU A 922 -1.45 -31.44 -0.87
C LEU A 922 -0.03 -30.92 -0.62
N SER A 923 0.56 -30.18 -1.54
CA SER A 923 1.88 -29.56 -1.35
C SER A 923 1.88 -28.59 -0.15
N MET A 924 0.83 -27.78 -0.01
CA MET A 924 0.69 -26.82 1.08
C MET A 924 0.54 -27.54 2.42
N VAL A 925 -0.37 -28.50 2.53
CA VAL A 925 -0.58 -29.28 3.76
C VAL A 925 0.68 -30.08 4.12
N SER A 926 1.37 -30.67 3.13
CA SER A 926 2.65 -31.36 3.33
C SER A 926 3.69 -30.45 3.96
N SER A 927 3.83 -29.21 3.47
CA SER A 927 4.83 -28.27 3.99
C SER A 927 4.65 -27.94 5.48
N VAL A 928 3.42 -28.05 6.00
CA VAL A 928 3.10 -27.77 7.40
C VAL A 928 3.21 -29.04 8.25
N MET A 929 2.61 -30.14 7.80
CA MET A 929 2.50 -31.38 8.60
C MET A 929 3.80 -32.20 8.64
N THR A 930 4.70 -32.01 7.68
CA THR A 930 5.99 -32.73 7.65
C THR A 930 7.14 -31.93 8.28
N ASP A 931 6.85 -30.74 8.84
CA ASP A 931 7.83 -29.94 9.56
C ASP A 931 8.27 -30.68 10.85
N PRO A 932 9.58 -30.86 11.10
CA PRO A 932 10.09 -31.50 12.31
C PRO A 932 9.60 -30.86 13.62
N PHE A 933 9.30 -29.56 13.59
CA PHE A 933 8.86 -28.76 14.72
C PHE A 933 7.34 -28.57 14.77
N VAL A 934 6.56 -29.29 13.97
CA VAL A 934 5.08 -29.16 13.92
C VAL A 934 4.41 -29.35 15.29
N THR A 935 5.00 -30.16 16.17
CA THR A 935 4.53 -30.42 17.55
C THR A 935 4.74 -29.25 18.50
N SER A 936 5.57 -28.26 18.13
CA SER A 936 5.75 -27.03 18.90
C SER A 936 4.52 -26.13 18.89
N HIS A 937 3.63 -26.31 17.91
CA HIS A 937 2.36 -25.57 17.81
C HIS A 937 1.18 -26.47 17.38
N PRO A 938 0.68 -27.34 18.29
CA PRO A 938 -0.35 -28.32 18.00
C PRO A 938 -1.63 -27.77 17.34
N PRO A 939 -2.12 -26.56 17.67
CA PRO A 939 -3.32 -26.01 17.01
C PRO A 939 -3.18 -25.80 15.50
N THR A 940 -1.98 -25.54 14.99
CA THR A 940 -1.71 -25.43 13.54
C THR A 940 -1.68 -26.79 12.88
N ALA A 941 -1.07 -27.78 13.54
CA ALA A 941 -1.06 -29.16 13.09
C ALA A 941 -2.47 -29.73 12.97
N ILE A 942 -3.30 -29.55 14.01
CA ILE A 942 -4.71 -29.97 14.01
C ILE A 942 -5.48 -29.32 12.86
N ALA A 943 -5.30 -28.01 12.64
CA ALA A 943 -5.93 -27.31 11.52
C ALA A 943 -5.48 -27.85 10.15
N ALA A 944 -4.20 -28.19 10.00
CA ALA A 944 -3.67 -28.80 8.77
C ALA A 944 -4.22 -30.21 8.54
N THR A 945 -4.37 -31.01 9.60
CA THR A 945 -5.01 -32.34 9.54
C THR A 945 -6.49 -32.23 9.15
N GLN A 946 -7.22 -31.25 9.69
CA GLN A 946 -8.60 -30.97 9.29
C GLN A 946 -8.70 -30.55 7.81
N ALA A 947 -7.76 -29.74 7.33
CA ALA A 947 -7.68 -29.41 5.91
C ALA A 947 -7.40 -30.65 5.05
N LEU A 948 -6.52 -31.56 5.50
CA LEU A 948 -6.27 -32.84 4.84
C LEU A 948 -7.52 -33.71 4.77
N ASN A 949 -8.30 -33.79 5.86
CA ASN A 949 -9.58 -34.50 5.91
C ASN A 949 -10.56 -33.95 4.86
N ALA A 950 -10.70 -32.64 4.76
CA ALA A 950 -11.53 -31.99 3.75
C ALA A 950 -11.05 -32.31 2.32
N ILE A 951 -9.73 -32.28 2.07
CA ILE A 951 -9.15 -32.59 0.76
C ILE A 951 -9.44 -34.04 0.36
N ILE A 952 -9.18 -34.99 1.25
CA ILE A 952 -9.38 -36.42 0.99
C ILE A 952 -10.85 -36.72 0.68
N THR A 953 -11.78 -36.17 1.47
CA THR A 953 -13.22 -36.44 1.33
C THR A 953 -13.86 -35.77 0.10
N ASN A 954 -13.33 -34.64 -0.36
CA ASN A 954 -13.91 -33.87 -1.47
C ASN A 954 -13.20 -34.07 -2.81
N SER A 955 -12.00 -34.66 -2.82
CA SER A 955 -11.22 -34.91 -4.04
C SER A 955 -11.39 -36.32 -4.61
N TRP A 956 -12.38 -37.07 -4.14
CA TRP A 956 -12.76 -38.37 -4.68
C TRP A 956 -13.32 -38.26 -6.12
N PRO A 957 -12.99 -39.18 -7.06
CA PRO A 957 -12.09 -40.33 -6.92
C PRO A 957 -10.61 -40.01 -7.22
N ARG A 958 -10.30 -38.78 -7.64
CA ARG A 958 -8.96 -38.38 -8.09
C ARG A 958 -7.87 -38.58 -7.04
N ILE A 959 -8.21 -38.43 -5.76
CA ILE A 959 -7.28 -38.66 -4.64
C ILE A 959 -6.72 -40.10 -4.60
N GLN A 960 -7.39 -41.08 -5.22
CA GLN A 960 -6.94 -42.47 -5.30
C GLN A 960 -5.81 -42.73 -6.30
N GLU A 961 -5.45 -41.75 -7.13
CA GLU A 961 -4.30 -41.87 -8.01
C GLU A 961 -3.03 -42.18 -7.17
N ALA A 962 -2.16 -43.06 -7.68
CA ALA A 962 -1.04 -43.59 -6.91
C ALA A 962 -0.13 -42.48 -6.35
N GLU A 963 0.16 -41.46 -7.14
CA GLU A 963 0.98 -40.30 -6.77
C GLU A 963 0.40 -39.55 -5.56
N HIS A 964 -0.92 -39.30 -5.55
CA HIS A 964 -1.59 -38.58 -4.46
C HIS A 964 -1.71 -39.44 -3.21
N THR A 965 -1.97 -40.74 -3.39
CA THR A 965 -2.05 -41.71 -2.28
C THR A 965 -0.72 -41.80 -1.54
N GLU A 966 0.38 -41.96 -2.26
CA GLU A 966 1.73 -42.01 -1.69
C GLU A 966 2.05 -40.73 -0.91
N GLN A 967 1.70 -39.57 -1.47
CA GLN A 967 1.91 -38.28 -0.82
C GLN A 967 1.11 -38.17 0.49
N VAL A 968 -0.17 -38.54 0.49
CA VAL A 968 -1.00 -38.49 1.71
C VAL A 968 -0.48 -39.42 2.80
N ILE A 969 -0.08 -40.65 2.44
CA ILE A 969 0.52 -41.60 3.38
C ILE A 969 1.79 -41.01 3.98
N ARG A 970 2.69 -40.46 3.15
CA ARG A 970 3.93 -39.83 3.60
C ARG A 970 3.66 -38.68 4.58
N ILE A 971 2.69 -37.81 4.30
CA ILE A 971 2.31 -36.70 5.19
C ILE A 971 1.88 -37.22 6.55
N LEU A 972 0.97 -38.21 6.58
CA LEU A 972 0.45 -38.76 7.83
C LEU A 972 1.54 -39.49 8.63
N SER A 973 2.37 -40.30 7.97
CA SER A 973 3.43 -41.05 8.62
C SER A 973 4.49 -40.14 9.25
N LEU A 974 4.96 -39.12 8.53
CA LEU A 974 5.96 -38.20 9.06
C LEU A 974 5.41 -37.36 10.23
N CYS A 975 4.18 -36.86 10.11
CA CYS A 975 3.54 -36.12 11.21
C CYS A 975 3.36 -37.02 12.44
N TRP A 976 2.96 -38.28 12.26
CA TRP A 976 2.82 -39.25 13.34
C TRP A 976 4.15 -39.55 14.04
N LEU A 977 5.24 -39.70 13.29
CA LEU A 977 6.58 -39.91 13.85
C LEU A 977 7.01 -38.72 14.74
N ASN A 978 6.81 -37.49 14.27
CA ASN A 978 7.13 -36.29 15.05
C ASN A 978 6.31 -36.22 16.36
N VAL A 979 5.04 -36.64 16.32
CA VAL A 979 4.18 -36.72 17.51
C VAL A 979 4.69 -37.78 18.49
N LEU A 980 5.08 -38.96 18.01
CA LEU A 980 5.64 -40.02 18.86
C LEU A 980 6.92 -39.55 19.58
N GLU A 981 7.86 -38.95 18.85
CA GLU A 981 9.12 -38.44 19.41
C GLU A 981 8.89 -37.39 20.51
N GLU A 982 7.94 -36.46 20.34
CA GLU A 982 7.59 -35.47 21.37
C GLU A 982 6.91 -36.15 22.59
N THR A 983 6.03 -37.13 22.38
CA THR A 983 5.36 -37.82 23.49
C THR A 983 6.32 -38.65 24.35
N GLU A 984 7.39 -39.19 23.75
CA GLU A 984 8.43 -39.94 24.44
C GLU A 984 9.46 -39.03 25.15
N SER A 985 9.78 -37.87 24.58
CA SER A 985 10.83 -36.98 25.07
C SER A 985 10.36 -35.87 26.04
N SER A 986 9.10 -35.45 25.99
CA SER A 986 8.62 -34.25 26.70
C SER A 986 8.23 -34.53 28.16
N SER A 987 8.70 -33.70 29.11
CA SER A 987 8.37 -33.77 30.55
C SER A 987 7.14 -32.94 30.95
N SER A 988 6.63 -32.10 30.04
CA SER A 988 5.48 -31.21 30.27
C SER A 988 4.14 -31.91 30.09
N ARG A 989 3.27 -31.85 31.10
CA ARG A 989 1.92 -32.45 31.07
C ARG A 989 1.01 -31.82 30.01
N ILE A 990 1.12 -30.50 29.79
CA ILE A 990 0.31 -29.75 28.82
C ILE A 990 0.65 -30.19 27.39
N ARG A 991 1.94 -30.33 27.06
CA ARG A 991 2.38 -30.78 25.74
C ARG A 991 1.94 -32.21 25.43
N LYS A 992 1.85 -33.08 26.45
CA LYS A 992 1.33 -34.45 26.28
C LYS A 992 -0.16 -34.48 25.96
N GLU A 993 -0.96 -33.60 26.58
CA GLU A 993 -2.40 -33.51 26.30
C GLU A 993 -2.66 -32.99 24.87
N ASP A 994 -1.93 -31.95 24.44
CA ASP A 994 -2.05 -31.41 23.09
C ASP A 994 -1.55 -32.39 22.00
N ALA A 995 -0.43 -33.08 22.24
CA ALA A 995 0.06 -34.12 21.35
C ALA A 995 -0.92 -35.30 21.23
N LYS A 996 -1.62 -35.63 22.31
CA LYS A 996 -2.67 -36.66 22.29
C LYS A 996 -3.87 -36.22 21.44
N ALA A 997 -4.31 -34.97 21.55
CA ALA A 997 -5.39 -34.44 20.71
C ALA A 997 -5.02 -34.47 19.21
N LEU A 998 -3.78 -34.14 18.87
CA LEU A 998 -3.27 -34.25 17.51
C LEU A 998 -3.21 -35.72 17.03
N ALA A 999 -2.76 -36.66 17.89
CA ALA A 999 -2.76 -38.08 17.57
C ALA A 999 -4.19 -38.63 17.33
N GLU A 1000 -5.18 -38.19 18.11
CA GLU A 1000 -6.58 -38.56 17.91
C GLU A 1000 -7.11 -38.08 16.54
N GLU A 1001 -6.75 -36.86 16.13
CA GLU A 1001 -7.13 -36.32 14.82
C GLU A 1001 -6.41 -37.05 13.66
N LEU A 1002 -5.12 -37.37 13.79
CA LEU A 1002 -4.39 -38.16 12.80
C LEU A 1002 -4.97 -39.57 12.64
N LEU A 1003 -5.37 -40.20 13.75
CA LEU A 1003 -6.05 -41.49 13.75
C LEU A 1003 -7.44 -41.39 13.09
N HIS A 1004 -8.12 -40.25 13.22
CA HIS A 1004 -9.35 -39.99 12.50
C HIS A 1004 -9.11 -39.94 10.99
N THR A 1005 -8.08 -39.20 10.53
CA THR A 1005 -7.69 -39.12 9.11
C THR A 1005 -7.28 -40.47 8.53
N SER A 1006 -6.52 -41.28 9.26
CA SER A 1006 -6.10 -42.59 8.78
C SER A 1006 -7.27 -43.56 8.59
N LYS A 1007 -8.31 -43.48 9.43
CA LYS A 1007 -9.56 -44.24 9.25
C LYS A 1007 -10.32 -43.81 8.00
N ILE A 1008 -10.36 -42.51 7.69
CA ILE A 1008 -10.96 -41.99 6.45
C ILE A 1008 -10.21 -42.55 5.24
N LEU A 1009 -8.87 -42.53 5.29
CA LEU A 1009 -8.02 -43.11 4.26
C LEU A 1009 -8.27 -44.62 4.11
N GLN A 1010 -8.32 -45.37 5.21
CA GLN A 1010 -8.57 -46.82 5.16
C GLN A 1010 -9.94 -47.13 4.52
N ALA A 1011 -10.98 -46.39 4.89
CA ALA A 1011 -12.33 -46.58 4.36
C ALA A 1011 -12.42 -46.32 2.85
N LEU A 1012 -11.76 -45.26 2.37
CA LEU A 1012 -11.75 -44.87 0.96
C LEU A 1012 -10.98 -45.85 0.06
N TRP A 1013 -9.99 -46.58 0.60
CA TRP A 1013 -9.16 -47.51 -0.17
C TRP A 1013 -9.49 -49.00 0.08
N ALA A 1014 -10.30 -49.35 1.08
CA ALA A 1014 -10.75 -50.71 1.34
C ALA A 1014 -11.92 -51.16 0.43
N GLU A 1015 -12.78 -50.23 0.00
CA GLU A 1015 -13.88 -50.52 -0.91
C GLU A 1015 -13.48 -50.15 -2.33
N GLY A 1016 -13.24 -51.14 -3.20
CA GLY A 1016 -12.97 -50.92 -4.61
C GLY A 1016 -14.04 -50.06 -5.30
N GLY A 1017 -13.82 -48.75 -5.34
CA GLY A 1017 -14.35 -47.76 -6.28
C GLY A 1017 -15.85 -47.46 -6.31
N SER A 1018 -16.72 -48.01 -5.45
CA SER A 1018 -18.18 -47.93 -5.72
C SER A 1018 -19.01 -46.91 -4.93
N LYS A 1019 -18.55 -46.36 -3.79
CA LYS A 1019 -19.31 -45.33 -3.04
C LYS A 1019 -18.45 -44.25 -2.41
N ARG A 1020 -18.92 -42.99 -2.50
CA ARG A 1020 -18.43 -41.85 -1.71
C ARG A 1020 -18.73 -42.13 -0.23
N PRO A 1021 -17.76 -42.04 0.71
CA PRO A 1021 -18.06 -42.20 2.13
C PRO A 1021 -19.02 -41.10 2.56
N THR A 1022 -20.22 -41.46 3.01
CA THR A 1022 -21.29 -40.49 3.30
C THR A 1022 -21.45 -40.14 4.78
N ARG A 1023 -20.85 -40.88 5.73
CA ARG A 1023 -20.64 -40.52 7.16
C ARG A 1023 -19.99 -41.69 7.91
N LEU A 1024 -19.15 -41.37 8.90
CA LEU A 1024 -18.31 -42.30 9.68
C LEU A 1024 -19.02 -43.23 10.70
N GLY A 1025 -20.36 -43.27 10.74
CA GLY A 1025 -21.09 -44.04 11.75
C GLY A 1025 -21.03 -45.56 11.59
N ASP A 1026 -20.67 -46.05 10.40
CA ASP A 1026 -20.83 -47.46 10.03
C ASP A 1026 -19.53 -48.28 10.00
N ILE A 1027 -18.38 -47.67 10.34
CA ILE A 1027 -17.08 -48.35 10.24
C ILE A 1027 -16.70 -48.95 11.60
N ARG A 1028 -16.91 -50.27 11.74
CA ARG A 1028 -16.47 -51.02 12.92
C ARG A 1028 -14.95 -51.01 13.04
N ILE A 1029 -14.48 -50.54 14.19
CA ILE A 1029 -13.07 -50.50 14.58
C ILE A 1029 -12.58 -51.94 14.78
N SER A 1030 -11.65 -52.39 13.95
CA SER A 1030 -10.75 -53.49 14.27
C SER A 1030 -9.40 -52.88 14.64
N THR A 1031 -9.06 -52.91 15.92
CA THR A 1031 -7.73 -52.58 16.43
C THR A 1031 -6.76 -53.68 16.02
N ALA A 1032 -5.95 -53.44 15.00
CA ALA A 1032 -4.75 -54.21 14.69
C ALA A 1032 -3.67 -53.25 14.21
#